data_AF-W6KFK7-F1
#
_entry.id   AF-W6KFK7-F1
#
_cell.length_a   1.000
_cell.length_b   1.000
_cell.length_c   1.000
_cell.angle_alpha   90.00
_cell.angle_beta   90.00
_cell.angle_gamma   90.00
#
_symmetry.space_group_name_H-M   'P 1'
#
loop_
_entity.id
_entity.type
_entity.pdbx_description
1 polymer ?
#
loop_
_entity_poly.entity_id
_entity_poly.type
_entity_poly.pdbx_seq_one_letter_code
_entity_poly.pdbx_strand_id
1 'polypeptide(L)'
;MSIIKRNILLAGGDSGGSASVSYPVDNGCLLNGAAAFSKVFGSAGSGTVMTFSIWFKPCDIDVNATLFGHYKDANNRFYIDRSGNRIDLYLQVGGTPVCSYTTNAVLRDVSAWYHLVVTVDTGEASADRVKIWINGDRITDWNTTPTLHTGVASTSWNVDTVEPSYVGRWSSSNYFHGYLAQVAFVDGSAYLATDFGQYNDTSGSWEPINLSGITWGARGFYLDFADASPNLGDDESGNTNDWIEVGSPIQVADTPTNNTCTGNYLDQTDGNGPASANLLSGGNLTMRADGGNNCAVGGSIGLPVTGKWYFEAEAVGTNSFIGVGQSGIWKLTVGTFTNCHLYKQSDGNKIDTAGTSSAYGTGYANTDVIGVAVDCDNQAIYFAKNGTWQNSGDPTSGASKTGAAFTGQDYAGWVAIFGNHGNASTGWNIRTEDDFTGAIPTGYSSVGTGNFPAPAVADVSGLFVQSVGTHTNIESAIASLRSGWGSDEYVEFFADRDTSANAEKFRFSFDSANETMLYTSETYQAVSTLSGTNHFGMAIRLNAAYGTYGAAVAVDGSGQATVTHNLGTDKCAIFLFRQASGGELLGYHPAVDSGKLISWCNTANQIVSGAITNVQANSFDIDDSGFTGTYNVLVIAETEGVSAIRTYEGNANADGTVCDLGLSPEFTLIAAIDNATAEGHWNSSQFGVAGTLNDISNGFTSGVDDLTKDKDWLSTGMKCRSTAAGVNGSQTYAVIAFGTPFKYARAR
;
A
#
# COMPACT_ATOMS: atom_id res chain seq x y z
N MET A 1 21.45 -13.32 10.52
CA MET A 1 22.11 -12.72 9.33
C MET A 1 21.27 -13.10 8.12
N SER A 2 20.87 -12.12 7.30
CA SER A 2 19.98 -12.22 6.12
C SER A 2 18.50 -11.85 6.34
N ILE A 3 18.22 -10.55 6.47
CA ILE A 3 17.20 -9.85 5.68
C ILE A 3 17.82 -8.52 5.24
N ILE A 4 18.81 -8.62 4.36
CA ILE A 4 19.12 -7.62 3.33
C ILE A 4 19.73 -8.46 2.21
N LYS A 5 18.91 -8.84 1.24
CA LYS A 5 19.40 -9.19 -0.09
C LYS A 5 18.62 -8.41 -1.14
N ARG A 6 18.72 -7.08 -1.06
CA ARG A 6 18.90 -6.27 -2.27
C ARG A 6 20.37 -6.37 -2.70
N ASN A 7 20.90 -7.58 -2.85
CA ASN A 7 22.16 -7.78 -3.56
C ASN A 7 21.84 -7.67 -5.06
N ILE A 8 21.50 -6.47 -5.50
CA ILE A 8 21.68 -6.12 -6.90
C ILE A 8 23.19 -6.12 -7.06
N LEU A 9 23.72 -7.16 -7.70
CA LEU A 9 25.05 -7.10 -8.28
C LEU A 9 24.98 -5.94 -9.27
N LEU A 10 25.55 -4.79 -8.91
CA LEU A 10 25.77 -3.67 -9.83
C LEU A 10 26.70 -4.19 -10.95
N ALA A 11 26.12 -4.78 -11.98
CA ALA A 11 26.77 -4.88 -13.27
C ALA A 11 26.79 -3.46 -13.84
N GLY A 12 27.90 -2.75 -13.63
CA GLY A 12 28.16 -1.51 -14.34
C GLY A 12 28.07 -1.76 -15.84
N GLY A 13 27.28 -0.95 -16.54
CA GLY A 13 27.16 -1.01 -17.99
C GLY A 13 25.83 -0.47 -18.48
N ASP A 14 25.81 0.83 -18.79
CA ASP A 14 24.80 1.46 -19.63
C ASP A 14 24.58 0.64 -20.92
N SER A 15 23.42 0.01 -21.03
CA SER A 15 22.81 -0.40 -22.30
C SER A 15 21.34 -0.74 -22.06
N GLY A 16 20.44 -0.06 -22.78
CA GLY A 16 18.99 -0.23 -22.68
C GLY A 16 18.54 -1.66 -23.01
N GLY A 17 18.52 -2.52 -21.99
CA GLY A 17 17.89 -3.83 -22.01
C GLY A 17 16.39 -3.68 -21.79
N SER A 18 15.59 -4.21 -22.71
CA SER A 18 14.14 -4.34 -22.55
C SER A 18 13.82 -4.96 -21.18
N ALA A 19 12.95 -4.29 -20.41
CA ALA A 19 12.34 -4.86 -19.21
C ALA A 19 11.84 -6.28 -19.52
N SER A 20 12.22 -7.28 -18.71
CA SER A 20 11.62 -8.60 -18.79
C SER A 20 10.12 -8.43 -18.57
N VAL A 21 9.32 -8.73 -19.60
CA VAL A 21 7.87 -8.60 -19.52
C VAL A 21 7.38 -9.61 -18.49
N SER A 22 6.71 -9.11 -17.45
CA SER A 22 6.03 -9.95 -16.45
C SER A 22 5.11 -10.97 -17.14
N TYR A 23 5.02 -12.20 -16.60
CA TYR A 23 4.09 -13.18 -17.14
C TYR A 23 2.65 -12.69 -16.92
N PRO A 24 1.86 -12.44 -17.99
CA PRO A 24 0.51 -11.92 -17.84
C PRO A 24 -0.40 -12.96 -17.20
N VAL A 25 -1.20 -12.49 -16.24
CA VAL A 25 -2.31 -13.26 -15.65
C VAL A 25 -3.58 -12.54 -16.05
N ASP A 26 -4.24 -13.04 -17.09
CA ASP A 26 -5.38 -12.35 -17.67
C ASP A 26 -6.67 -12.57 -16.87
N ASN A 27 -6.79 -13.72 -16.20
CA ASN A 27 -7.99 -14.10 -15.47
C ASN A 27 -7.69 -14.48 -14.02
N GLY A 28 -8.62 -14.13 -13.15
CA GLY A 28 -8.70 -14.58 -11.77
C GLY A 28 -10.11 -15.06 -11.46
N CYS A 29 -10.33 -15.43 -10.21
CA CYS A 29 -11.61 -15.88 -9.70
C CYS A 29 -11.98 -15.12 -8.42
N LEU A 30 -13.17 -14.54 -8.39
CA LEU A 30 -13.78 -13.96 -7.20
C LEU A 30 -14.60 -15.01 -6.45
N LEU A 31 -14.26 -15.22 -5.19
CA LEU A 31 -15.06 -15.94 -4.20
C LEU A 31 -15.83 -14.95 -3.32
N ASN A 32 -17.16 -15.00 -3.41
CA ASN A 32 -18.07 -14.05 -2.77
C ASN A 32 -18.40 -14.36 -1.29
N GLY A 33 -17.68 -15.29 -0.66
CA GLY A 33 -17.97 -15.76 0.70
C GLY A 33 -19.00 -16.88 0.83
N ALA A 34 -19.53 -17.35 -0.30
CA ALA A 34 -20.25 -18.63 -0.39
C ALA A 34 -19.64 -19.57 -1.44
N ALA A 35 -18.90 -18.99 -2.39
CA ALA A 35 -18.24 -19.71 -3.47
C ALA A 35 -16.97 -20.45 -2.99
N ALA A 36 -16.69 -21.60 -3.60
CA ALA A 36 -15.48 -22.39 -3.39
C ALA A 36 -15.31 -23.42 -4.52
N PHE A 37 -14.19 -24.13 -4.50
CA PHE A 37 -13.96 -25.29 -5.34
C PHE A 37 -13.85 -26.55 -4.47
N SER A 38 -14.36 -27.68 -4.96
CA SER A 38 -14.24 -28.96 -4.25
C SER A 38 -13.81 -30.12 -5.14
N LYS A 39 -12.98 -31.02 -4.60
CA LYS A 39 -12.50 -32.19 -5.32
C LYS A 39 -12.38 -33.40 -4.40
N VAL A 40 -12.97 -34.51 -4.84
CA VAL A 40 -12.69 -35.85 -4.32
C VAL A 40 -11.64 -36.50 -5.23
N PHE A 41 -10.53 -36.95 -4.64
CA PHE A 41 -9.46 -37.65 -5.36
C PHE A 41 -9.69 -39.16 -5.28
N GLY A 42 -9.48 -39.87 -6.38
CA GLY A 42 -9.72 -41.32 -6.45
C GLY A 42 -8.54 -42.20 -6.01
N SER A 43 -7.44 -41.61 -5.54
CA SER A 43 -6.28 -42.33 -5.01
C SER A 43 -5.46 -41.44 -4.08
N ALA A 44 -4.65 -42.06 -3.22
CA ALA A 44 -3.67 -41.36 -2.39
C ALA A 44 -2.45 -40.96 -3.23
N GLY A 45 -1.90 -39.78 -2.95
CA GLY A 45 -0.64 -39.25 -3.47
C GLY A 45 0.51 -39.40 -2.46
N SER A 46 1.35 -38.37 -2.33
CA SER A 46 2.48 -38.27 -1.41
C SER A 46 2.08 -37.86 0.02
N GLY A 47 2.40 -38.72 0.99
CA GLY A 47 2.15 -38.46 2.42
C GLY A 47 3.29 -37.74 3.13
N THR A 48 4.34 -37.35 2.41
CA THR A 48 5.58 -36.85 3.01
C THR A 48 6.07 -35.55 2.38
N VAL A 49 5.70 -35.28 1.12
CA VAL A 49 6.16 -34.11 0.39
C VAL A 49 5.02 -33.48 -0.41
N MET A 50 4.84 -32.16 -0.29
CA MET A 50 3.93 -31.37 -1.14
C MET A 50 4.38 -29.91 -1.24
N THR A 51 3.92 -29.22 -2.29
CA THR A 51 3.98 -27.76 -2.40
C THR A 51 2.62 -27.22 -2.80
N PHE A 52 2.17 -26.16 -2.14
CA PHE A 52 0.97 -25.39 -2.48
C PHE A 52 1.38 -23.96 -2.81
N SER A 53 0.82 -23.41 -3.89
CA SER A 53 1.07 -22.04 -4.34
C SER A 53 -0.25 -21.37 -4.72
N ILE A 54 -0.42 -20.11 -4.33
CA ILE A 54 -1.62 -19.34 -4.64
C ILE A 54 -1.32 -17.85 -4.68
N TRP A 55 -1.86 -17.16 -5.69
CA TRP A 55 -2.04 -15.72 -5.63
C TRP A 55 -3.43 -15.40 -5.08
N PHE A 56 -3.51 -14.50 -4.10
CA PHE A 56 -4.78 -14.11 -3.51
C PHE A 56 -4.82 -12.64 -3.08
N LYS A 57 -6.01 -12.04 -3.13
CA LYS A 57 -6.31 -10.72 -2.57
C LYS A 57 -7.53 -10.82 -1.66
N PRO A 58 -7.37 -10.68 -0.33
CA PRO A 58 -8.50 -10.75 0.60
C PRO A 58 -9.35 -9.48 0.55
N CYS A 59 -10.65 -9.61 0.81
CA CYS A 59 -11.57 -8.47 0.92
C CYS A 59 -11.86 -8.04 2.36
N ASP A 60 -11.45 -8.85 3.33
CA ASP A 60 -11.58 -8.61 4.77
C ASP A 60 -10.24 -8.77 5.49
N ILE A 61 -10.14 -8.28 6.72
CA ILE A 61 -8.88 -8.34 7.48
C ILE A 61 -8.88 -9.27 8.69
N ASP A 62 -10.01 -9.58 9.32
CA ASP A 62 -10.02 -10.28 10.62
C ASP A 62 -10.94 -11.52 10.65
N VAL A 63 -11.19 -12.13 9.49
CA VAL A 63 -12.02 -13.35 9.39
C VAL A 63 -11.13 -14.58 9.16
N ASN A 64 -11.49 -15.70 9.79
CA ASN A 64 -10.86 -16.99 9.45
C ASN A 64 -11.37 -17.44 8.07
N ALA A 65 -10.45 -17.63 7.14
CA ALA A 65 -10.75 -18.05 5.78
C ALA A 65 -9.78 -19.14 5.31
N THR A 66 -10.30 -20.23 4.77
CA THR A 66 -9.47 -21.32 4.26
C THR A 66 -9.07 -21.09 2.82
N LEU A 67 -7.77 -21.08 2.56
CA LEU A 67 -7.23 -21.03 1.20
C LEU A 67 -7.24 -22.44 0.58
N PHE A 68 -6.76 -23.42 1.33
CA PHE A 68 -6.80 -24.83 0.95
C PHE A 68 -6.98 -25.72 2.17
N GLY A 69 -7.88 -26.71 2.08
CA GLY A 69 -8.16 -27.57 3.22
C GLY A 69 -8.69 -28.94 2.83
N HIS A 70 -8.49 -29.89 3.73
CA HIS A 70 -9.06 -31.22 3.67
C HIS A 70 -9.57 -31.62 5.06
N TYR A 71 -10.86 -31.99 5.11
CA TYR A 71 -11.50 -32.46 6.33
C TYR A 71 -12.00 -33.87 6.13
N LYS A 72 -11.36 -34.85 6.79
CA LYS A 72 -11.88 -36.21 6.85
C LYS A 72 -12.79 -36.38 8.05
N ASP A 73 -12.31 -35.97 9.23
CA ASP A 73 -13.05 -36.00 10.49
C ASP A 73 -12.36 -35.10 11.55
N ALA A 74 -12.96 -34.98 12.73
CA ALA A 74 -12.43 -34.15 13.82
C ALA A 74 -11.05 -34.59 14.35
N ASN A 75 -10.60 -35.81 14.03
CA ASN A 75 -9.31 -36.35 14.41
C ASN A 75 -8.28 -36.29 13.27
N ASN A 76 -8.71 -36.14 12.02
CA ASN A 76 -7.89 -36.23 10.81
C ASN A 76 -8.21 -35.09 9.86
N ARG A 77 -7.38 -34.05 9.86
CA ARG A 77 -7.66 -32.83 9.10
C ARG A 77 -6.41 -32.03 8.78
N PHE A 78 -6.45 -31.27 7.70
CA PHE A 78 -5.36 -30.43 7.20
C PHE A 78 -5.91 -29.12 6.66
N TYR A 79 -5.28 -27.99 6.96
CA TYR A 79 -5.62 -26.73 6.32
C TYR A 79 -4.43 -25.76 6.23
N ILE A 80 -4.54 -24.89 5.24
CA ILE A 80 -3.82 -23.63 5.09
C ILE A 80 -4.89 -22.54 5.16
N ASP A 81 -4.96 -21.89 6.31
CA ASP A 81 -5.92 -20.84 6.59
C ASP A 81 -5.22 -19.49 6.63
N ARG A 82 -5.98 -18.48 6.24
CA ARG A 82 -5.80 -17.13 6.76
C ARG A 82 -6.60 -17.05 8.06
N SER A 83 -5.94 -17.25 9.20
CA SER A 83 -6.57 -17.16 10.52
C SER A 83 -6.57 -15.70 10.99
N GLY A 84 -7.71 -15.02 10.79
CA GLY A 84 -7.80 -13.57 10.93
C GLY A 84 -6.91 -12.90 9.90
N ASN A 85 -5.81 -12.30 10.33
CA ASN A 85 -4.83 -11.67 9.46
C ASN A 85 -3.49 -12.42 9.40
N ARG A 86 -3.41 -13.68 9.83
CA ARG A 86 -2.16 -14.47 9.81
C ARG A 86 -2.31 -15.72 8.95
N ILE A 87 -1.21 -16.27 8.44
CA ILE A 87 -1.23 -17.60 7.83
C ILE A 87 -1.09 -18.65 8.92
N ASP A 88 -2.00 -19.62 8.94
CA ASP A 88 -1.99 -20.79 9.82
C ASP A 88 -1.95 -22.07 8.97
N LEU A 89 -0.92 -22.88 9.18
CA LEU A 89 -0.80 -24.22 8.61
C LEU A 89 -0.97 -25.24 9.73
N TYR A 90 -1.97 -26.12 9.58
CA TYR A 90 -2.31 -27.08 10.60
C TYR A 90 -2.54 -28.48 10.03
N LEU A 91 -2.01 -29.49 10.73
CA LEU A 91 -2.27 -30.89 10.47
C LEU A 91 -2.57 -31.61 11.79
N GLN A 92 -3.66 -32.36 11.79
CA GLN A 92 -4.03 -33.28 12.88
C GLN A 92 -4.23 -34.69 12.34
N VAL A 93 -3.71 -35.67 13.08
CA VAL A 93 -3.82 -37.10 12.79
C VAL A 93 -4.18 -37.84 14.08
N GLY A 94 -5.21 -38.67 14.04
CA GLY A 94 -5.66 -39.45 15.21
C GLY A 94 -5.98 -38.60 16.44
N GLY A 95 -6.41 -37.35 16.24
CA GLY A 95 -6.75 -36.42 17.33
C GLY A 95 -5.56 -35.61 17.86
N THR A 96 -4.34 -35.85 17.37
CA THR A 96 -3.13 -35.15 17.83
C THR A 96 -2.65 -34.12 16.78
N PRO A 97 -2.45 -32.84 17.13
CA PRO A 97 -1.77 -31.89 16.27
C PRO A 97 -0.34 -32.36 16.00
N VAL A 98 0.01 -32.50 14.74
CA VAL A 98 1.35 -32.96 14.29
C VAL A 98 2.06 -31.93 13.43
N CYS A 99 1.33 -30.94 12.90
CA CYS A 99 1.86 -29.72 12.29
C CYS A 99 1.09 -28.51 12.83
N SER A 100 1.79 -27.48 13.29
CA SER A 100 1.19 -26.17 13.62
C SER A 100 2.23 -25.08 13.39
N TYR A 101 1.95 -24.19 12.45
CA TYR A 101 2.77 -23.03 12.10
C TYR A 101 1.84 -21.84 11.91
N THR A 102 2.04 -20.80 12.72
CA THR A 102 1.32 -19.53 12.58
C THR A 102 2.32 -18.39 12.40
N THR A 103 2.15 -17.57 11.37
CA THR A 103 3.12 -16.51 11.03
C THR A 103 3.06 -15.32 11.99
N ASN A 104 4.19 -14.68 12.29
CA ASN A 104 4.20 -13.33 12.87
C ASN A 104 3.92 -12.23 11.82
N ALA A 105 4.07 -12.52 10.53
CA ALA A 105 3.56 -11.67 9.46
C ALA A 105 2.03 -11.54 9.56
N VAL A 106 1.55 -10.32 9.36
CA VAL A 106 0.14 -9.93 9.40
C VAL A 106 -0.30 -9.38 8.04
N LEU A 107 -1.32 -9.96 7.43
CA LEU A 107 -1.80 -9.71 6.09
C LEU A 107 -3.07 -8.83 6.16
N ARG A 108 -2.87 -7.53 6.36
CA ARG A 108 -3.96 -6.53 6.47
C ARG A 108 -4.15 -5.67 5.22
N ASP A 109 -3.20 -5.70 4.29
CA ASP A 109 -3.37 -5.00 3.03
C ASP A 109 -4.38 -5.74 2.14
N VAL A 110 -5.48 -5.07 1.83
CA VAL A 110 -6.58 -5.53 0.95
C VAL A 110 -6.58 -4.83 -0.40
N SER A 111 -5.61 -3.93 -0.64
CA SER A 111 -5.54 -3.09 -1.83
C SER A 111 -4.73 -3.70 -2.96
N ALA A 112 -3.98 -4.79 -2.72
CA ALA A 112 -3.21 -5.52 -3.75
C ALA A 112 -3.17 -7.04 -3.50
N TRP A 113 -2.40 -7.75 -4.32
CA TRP A 113 -2.28 -9.20 -4.31
C TRP A 113 -1.08 -9.70 -3.49
N TYR A 114 -1.28 -10.80 -2.75
CA TYR A 114 -0.23 -11.61 -2.14
C TYR A 114 0.07 -12.85 -2.99
N HIS A 115 1.28 -13.37 -2.87
CA HIS A 115 1.65 -14.72 -3.31
C HIS A 115 2.07 -15.57 -2.10
N LEU A 116 1.35 -16.66 -1.85
CA LEU A 116 1.70 -17.62 -0.80
C LEU A 116 2.24 -18.89 -1.42
N VAL A 117 3.42 -19.32 -0.97
CA VAL A 117 3.96 -20.65 -1.26
C VAL A 117 4.18 -21.38 0.06
N VAL A 118 3.68 -22.61 0.16
CA VAL A 118 3.88 -23.51 1.30
C VAL A 118 4.47 -24.81 0.81
N THR A 119 5.62 -25.20 1.34
CA THR A 119 6.26 -26.48 1.03
C THR A 119 6.42 -27.28 2.31
N VAL A 120 6.00 -28.55 2.26
CA VAL A 120 6.20 -29.52 3.34
C VAL A 120 7.04 -30.67 2.82
N ASP A 121 8.12 -30.98 3.51
CA ASP A 121 8.96 -32.17 3.31
C ASP A 121 9.34 -32.77 4.66
N THR A 122 8.75 -33.92 5.01
CA THR A 122 8.99 -34.54 6.32
C THR A 122 10.37 -35.21 6.44
N GLY A 123 11.08 -35.41 5.33
CA GLY A 123 12.44 -35.94 5.27
C GLY A 123 13.53 -34.92 5.59
N GLU A 124 13.21 -33.63 5.52
CA GLU A 124 14.14 -32.53 5.78
C GLU A 124 14.50 -32.35 7.26
N ALA A 125 15.55 -31.54 7.49
CA ALA A 125 15.94 -31.10 8.83
C ALA A 125 14.79 -30.35 9.52
N SER A 126 14.72 -30.42 10.86
CA SER A 126 13.54 -29.93 11.61
C SER A 126 13.14 -28.47 11.33
N ALA A 127 14.09 -27.59 11.02
CA ALA A 127 13.85 -26.18 10.72
C ALA A 127 13.39 -25.93 9.26
N ASP A 128 13.55 -26.92 8.38
CA ASP A 128 13.30 -26.82 6.94
C ASP A 128 12.17 -27.74 6.46
N ARG A 129 11.52 -28.50 7.36
CA ARG A 129 10.41 -29.37 6.97
C ARG A 129 9.17 -28.63 6.49
N VAL A 130 8.96 -27.42 6.98
CA VAL A 130 7.92 -26.51 6.51
C VAL A 130 8.60 -25.22 6.12
N LYS A 131 8.30 -24.75 4.92
CA LYS A 131 8.76 -23.47 4.41
C LYS A 131 7.54 -22.71 3.90
N ILE A 132 7.35 -21.50 4.41
CA ILE A 132 6.28 -20.60 4.00
C ILE A 132 6.94 -19.35 3.42
N TRP A 133 6.49 -18.93 2.25
CA TRP A 133 6.90 -17.68 1.62
C TRP A 133 5.69 -16.80 1.35
N ILE A 134 5.86 -15.50 1.58
CA ILE A 134 4.91 -14.46 1.18
C ILE A 134 5.64 -13.52 0.22
N ASN A 135 5.12 -13.36 -1.00
CA ASN A 135 5.71 -12.52 -2.05
C ASN A 135 7.18 -12.86 -2.34
N GLY A 136 7.54 -14.14 -2.28
CA GLY A 136 8.91 -14.62 -2.50
C GLY A 136 9.81 -14.59 -1.26
N ASP A 137 9.43 -13.86 -0.21
CA ASP A 137 10.19 -13.76 1.03
C ASP A 137 9.89 -14.92 1.98
N ARG A 138 10.95 -15.59 2.45
CA ARG A 138 10.83 -16.73 3.37
C ARG A 138 10.47 -16.25 4.76
N ILE A 139 9.37 -16.76 5.30
CA ILE A 139 9.00 -16.54 6.70
C ILE A 139 9.87 -17.43 7.59
N THR A 140 10.57 -16.80 8.53
CA THR A 140 11.43 -17.48 9.52
C THR A 140 11.04 -17.16 10.96
N ASP A 141 10.04 -16.30 11.16
CA ASP A 141 9.57 -15.86 12.47
C ASP A 141 8.11 -16.25 12.71
N TRP A 142 7.84 -16.83 13.87
CA TRP A 142 6.62 -17.59 14.15
C TRP A 142 5.93 -17.11 15.42
N ASN A 143 4.60 -17.00 15.35
CA ASN A 143 3.76 -16.60 16.47
C ASN A 143 3.63 -17.72 17.52
N THR A 144 3.67 -18.97 17.05
CA THR A 144 3.66 -20.16 17.88
C THR A 144 5.00 -20.89 17.73
N THR A 145 5.38 -21.70 18.72
CA THR A 145 6.55 -22.58 18.55
C THR A 145 6.23 -23.57 17.42
N PRO A 146 6.92 -23.50 16.27
CA PRO A 146 6.60 -24.33 15.14
C PRO A 146 6.83 -25.79 15.50
N THR A 147 5.84 -26.64 15.22
CA THR A 147 5.94 -28.07 15.46
C THR A 147 5.66 -28.81 14.17
N LEU A 148 6.61 -29.64 13.72
CA LEU A 148 6.35 -30.75 12.80
C LEU A 148 7.12 -31.98 13.28
N HIS A 149 6.39 -32.98 13.76
CA HIS A 149 6.99 -34.19 14.32
C HIS A 149 7.78 -34.99 13.25
N THR A 150 8.90 -35.58 13.65
CA THR A 150 9.78 -36.40 12.79
C THR A 150 9.05 -37.66 12.30
N GLY A 151 9.15 -37.99 11.01
CA GLY A 151 8.70 -39.30 10.50
C GLY A 151 7.18 -39.50 10.45
N VAL A 152 6.41 -38.41 10.48
CA VAL A 152 4.96 -38.48 10.25
C VAL A 152 4.72 -38.77 8.77
N ALA A 153 4.31 -40.00 8.45
CA ALA A 153 3.63 -40.30 7.19
C ALA A 153 2.23 -39.65 7.28
N SER A 154 2.11 -38.42 6.77
CA SER A 154 0.87 -37.66 6.86
C SER A 154 -0.21 -38.34 6.02
N THR A 155 -1.36 -38.57 6.65
CA THR A 155 -2.54 -39.09 5.97
C THR A 155 -3.49 -37.98 5.55
N SER A 156 -3.60 -36.86 6.26
CA SER A 156 -4.80 -36.01 6.14
C SER A 156 -4.85 -35.09 4.92
N TRP A 157 -3.73 -34.60 4.37
CA TRP A 157 -3.76 -33.89 3.07
C TRP A 157 -3.79 -34.85 1.87
N ASN A 158 -3.59 -36.14 2.14
CA ASN A 158 -3.24 -37.14 1.14
C ASN A 158 -4.11 -38.41 1.18
N VAL A 159 -5.19 -38.41 1.98
CA VAL A 159 -6.02 -39.59 2.12
C VAL A 159 -6.82 -39.83 0.83
N ASP A 160 -6.91 -41.10 0.46
CA ASP A 160 -7.94 -41.62 -0.45
C ASP A 160 -9.24 -41.71 0.35
N THR A 161 -10.12 -40.73 0.19
CA THR A 161 -11.39 -40.65 0.92
C THR A 161 -12.52 -40.26 -0.01
N VAL A 162 -13.74 -40.58 0.42
CA VAL A 162 -15.00 -40.06 -0.16
C VAL A 162 -15.16 -38.56 0.15
N GLU A 163 -14.43 -38.04 1.12
CA GLU A 163 -14.52 -36.64 1.55
C GLU A 163 -13.71 -35.70 0.64
N PRO A 164 -14.28 -34.55 0.26
CA PRO A 164 -13.61 -33.60 -0.64
C PRO A 164 -12.53 -32.76 0.06
N SER A 165 -11.50 -32.41 -0.72
CA SER A 165 -10.68 -31.24 -0.47
C SER A 165 -11.38 -29.98 -0.99
N TYR A 166 -11.01 -28.82 -0.45
CA TYR A 166 -11.57 -27.52 -0.81
C TYR A 166 -10.48 -26.50 -1.09
N VAL A 167 -10.72 -25.65 -2.09
CA VAL A 167 -10.07 -24.35 -2.25
C VAL A 167 -11.11 -23.28 -1.92
N GLY A 168 -10.78 -22.36 -1.03
CA GLY A 168 -11.64 -21.22 -0.67
C GLY A 168 -12.70 -21.47 0.42
N ARG A 169 -12.72 -22.63 1.10
CA ARG A 169 -13.54 -22.84 2.31
C ARG A 169 -13.09 -24.02 3.17
N TRP A 170 -13.49 -24.04 4.43
CA TRP A 170 -13.37 -25.18 5.34
C TRP A 170 -14.66 -26.00 5.39
N SER A 171 -14.81 -27.03 4.54
CA SER A 171 -16.02 -27.88 4.53
C SER A 171 -17.31 -27.04 4.37
N SER A 172 -17.92 -26.63 5.49
CA SER A 172 -19.12 -25.80 5.54
C SER A 172 -18.94 -24.46 6.28
N SER A 173 -17.72 -24.04 6.63
CA SER A 173 -17.39 -22.79 7.32
C SER A 173 -16.10 -22.16 6.76
N ASN A 174 -15.60 -21.08 7.38
CA ASN A 174 -14.36 -20.35 7.02
C ASN A 174 -14.24 -20.09 5.51
N TYR A 175 -15.30 -19.53 4.92
CA TYR A 175 -15.30 -19.18 3.51
C TYR A 175 -14.27 -18.09 3.25
N PHE A 176 -13.56 -18.18 2.14
CA PHE A 176 -12.70 -17.11 1.67
C PHE A 176 -13.52 -16.07 0.90
N HIS A 177 -13.31 -14.81 1.25
CA HIS A 177 -13.95 -13.65 0.64
C HIS A 177 -12.84 -12.86 -0.06
N GLY A 178 -12.76 -12.99 -1.39
CA GLY A 178 -11.71 -12.32 -2.14
C GLY A 178 -11.40 -12.97 -3.47
N TYR A 179 -10.26 -12.59 -4.02
CA TYR A 179 -9.82 -12.93 -5.36
C TYR A 179 -8.71 -13.96 -5.30
N LEU A 180 -8.73 -14.93 -6.22
CA LEU A 180 -7.73 -15.98 -6.40
C LEU A 180 -7.18 -15.93 -7.83
N ALA A 181 -5.90 -16.28 -7.99
CA ALA A 181 -5.29 -16.52 -9.29
C ALA A 181 -4.20 -17.59 -9.16
N GLN A 182 -3.98 -18.35 -10.24
CA GLN A 182 -2.94 -19.38 -10.33
C GLN A 182 -2.85 -20.29 -9.09
N VAL A 183 -3.92 -21.03 -8.79
CA VAL A 183 -3.93 -21.97 -7.65
C VAL A 183 -3.23 -23.25 -8.08
N ALA A 184 -2.12 -23.59 -7.44
CA ALA A 184 -1.31 -24.74 -7.79
C ALA A 184 -1.07 -25.65 -6.57
N PHE A 185 -1.21 -26.95 -6.78
CA PHE A 185 -0.79 -27.96 -5.81
C PHE A 185 0.10 -28.98 -6.50
N VAL A 186 1.21 -29.31 -5.84
CA VAL A 186 2.19 -30.29 -6.30
C VAL A 186 2.23 -31.44 -5.31
N ASP A 187 2.05 -32.63 -5.85
CA ASP A 187 2.05 -33.88 -5.13
C ASP A 187 3.44 -34.56 -5.22
N GLY A 188 4.18 -34.62 -4.11
CA GLY A 188 5.42 -35.40 -4.03
C GLY A 188 6.72 -34.68 -4.42
N SER A 189 6.68 -33.38 -4.69
CA SER A 189 7.90 -32.56 -4.91
C SER A 189 7.90 -31.33 -4.02
N ALA A 190 9.09 -30.94 -3.54
CA ALA A 190 9.31 -29.76 -2.72
C ALA A 190 9.95 -28.65 -3.56
N TYR A 191 9.13 -27.69 -3.98
CA TYR A 191 9.57 -26.53 -4.76
C TYR A 191 9.84 -25.30 -3.88
N LEU A 192 10.58 -24.34 -4.44
CA LEU A 192 10.85 -23.03 -3.86
C LEU A 192 9.83 -22.00 -4.37
N ALA A 193 9.75 -20.86 -3.72
CA ALA A 193 8.91 -19.76 -4.20
C ALA A 193 9.31 -19.29 -5.62
N THR A 194 10.60 -19.37 -5.98
CA THR A 194 11.12 -19.01 -7.30
C THR A 194 10.65 -19.90 -8.45
N ASP A 195 10.04 -21.04 -8.13
CA ASP A 195 9.43 -21.92 -9.13
C ASP A 195 7.98 -21.49 -9.47
N PHE A 196 7.41 -20.55 -8.71
CA PHE A 196 6.04 -20.03 -8.87
C PHE A 196 5.97 -18.51 -9.05
N GLY A 197 7.09 -17.79 -8.87
CA GLY A 197 7.22 -16.37 -9.13
C GLY A 197 8.68 -15.94 -9.22
N GLN A 198 8.94 -14.68 -9.55
CA GLN A 198 10.30 -14.14 -9.62
C GLN A 198 10.33 -12.66 -9.23
N TYR A 199 11.47 -12.18 -8.75
CA TYR A 199 11.69 -10.73 -8.67
C TYR A 199 12.04 -10.18 -10.05
N ASN A 200 11.41 -9.06 -10.41
CA ASN A 200 11.78 -8.28 -11.57
C ASN A 200 12.89 -7.30 -11.20
N ASP A 201 14.07 -7.44 -11.80
CA ASP A 201 15.24 -6.62 -11.49
C ASP A 201 15.05 -5.13 -11.81
N THR A 202 14.05 -4.76 -12.63
CA THR A 202 13.77 -3.37 -13.00
C THR A 202 12.86 -2.67 -12.00
N SER A 203 11.79 -3.35 -11.55
CA SER A 203 10.81 -2.79 -10.61
C SER A 203 11.05 -3.19 -9.15
N GLY A 204 11.92 -4.18 -8.90
CA GLY A 204 12.13 -4.77 -7.59
C GLY A 204 10.92 -5.56 -7.06
N SER A 205 9.88 -5.79 -7.90
CA SER A 205 8.62 -6.43 -7.49
C SER A 205 8.62 -7.94 -7.71
N TRP A 206 7.94 -8.66 -6.83
CA TRP A 206 7.65 -10.08 -7.00
C TRP A 206 6.53 -10.28 -8.03
N GLU A 207 6.74 -11.08 -9.06
CA GLU A 207 5.85 -11.22 -10.21
C GLU A 207 5.53 -12.70 -10.53
N PRO A 208 4.36 -12.98 -11.12
CA PRO A 208 4.03 -14.31 -11.63
C PRO A 208 5.01 -14.78 -12.70
N ILE A 209 5.13 -16.10 -12.83
CA ILE A 209 5.84 -16.76 -13.93
C ILE A 209 4.96 -17.82 -14.59
N ASN A 210 5.39 -18.32 -15.74
CA ASN A 210 4.76 -19.47 -16.37
C ASN A 210 5.09 -20.77 -15.61
N LEU A 211 4.08 -21.56 -15.26
CA LEU A 211 4.23 -22.80 -14.47
C LEU A 211 4.48 -24.07 -15.28
N SER A 212 4.77 -23.97 -16.59
CA SER A 212 5.06 -25.12 -17.47
C SER A 212 6.28 -25.95 -17.06
N GLY A 213 7.15 -25.44 -16.18
CA GLY A 213 8.29 -26.17 -15.62
C GLY A 213 7.95 -27.07 -14.42
N ILE A 214 6.72 -27.02 -13.91
CA ILE A 214 6.31 -27.76 -12.71
C ILE A 214 5.97 -29.21 -13.05
N THR A 215 6.47 -30.15 -12.22
CA THR A 215 6.05 -31.55 -12.24
C THR A 215 5.03 -31.77 -11.13
N TRP A 216 3.79 -32.05 -11.52
CA TRP A 216 2.63 -31.97 -10.64
C TRP A 216 2.43 -33.17 -9.70
N GLY A 217 2.92 -34.36 -10.07
CA GLY A 217 2.58 -35.60 -9.37
C GLY A 217 1.10 -36.01 -9.57
N ALA A 218 0.67 -37.13 -8.98
CA ALA A 218 -0.61 -37.75 -9.33
C ALA A 218 -1.83 -36.93 -8.90
N ARG A 219 -1.77 -36.26 -7.74
CA ARG A 219 -2.83 -35.39 -7.22
C ARG A 219 -2.59 -33.90 -7.49
N GLY A 220 -1.53 -33.56 -8.21
CA GLY A 220 -1.25 -32.17 -8.54
C GLY A 220 -2.30 -31.58 -9.47
N PHE A 221 -2.51 -30.27 -9.35
CA PHE A 221 -3.45 -29.52 -10.17
C PHE A 221 -2.99 -28.07 -10.33
N TYR A 222 -3.51 -27.41 -11.37
CA TYR A 222 -3.30 -25.99 -11.65
C TYR A 222 -4.61 -25.36 -12.13
N LEU A 223 -5.14 -24.41 -11.36
CA LEU A 223 -6.32 -23.62 -11.71
C LEU A 223 -5.87 -22.22 -12.12
N ASP A 224 -5.92 -21.93 -13.42
CA ASP A 224 -5.55 -20.64 -14.00
C ASP A 224 -6.75 -19.70 -14.18
N PHE A 225 -7.98 -20.24 -14.05
CA PHE A 225 -9.25 -19.56 -14.23
C PHE A 225 -9.46 -18.96 -15.61
N ALA A 226 -8.82 -19.48 -16.67
CA ALA A 226 -8.97 -18.97 -18.03
C ALA A 226 -10.33 -19.29 -18.66
N ASP A 227 -10.96 -20.39 -18.24
CA ASP A 227 -12.28 -20.80 -18.71
C ASP A 227 -13.43 -20.13 -17.94
N ALA A 228 -14.53 -19.87 -18.64
CA ALA A 228 -15.73 -19.32 -18.02
C ALA A 228 -16.51 -20.38 -17.22
N SER A 229 -17.27 -19.96 -16.21
CA SER A 229 -18.18 -20.85 -15.46
C SER A 229 -19.15 -21.57 -16.42
N PRO A 230 -19.40 -22.89 -16.25
CA PRO A 230 -19.13 -23.72 -15.06
C PRO A 230 -17.80 -24.51 -15.09
N ASN A 231 -16.78 -24.01 -15.81
CA ASN A 231 -15.49 -24.68 -16.00
C ASN A 231 -14.30 -23.94 -15.36
N LEU A 232 -14.53 -23.02 -14.41
CA LEU A 232 -13.45 -22.30 -13.71
C LEU A 232 -12.53 -23.23 -12.91
N GLY A 233 -12.99 -24.44 -12.60
CA GLY A 233 -12.23 -25.44 -11.86
C GLY A 233 -11.45 -26.42 -12.74
N ASP A 234 -11.41 -26.24 -14.06
CA ASP A 234 -10.70 -27.14 -14.97
C ASP A 234 -9.18 -27.14 -14.66
N ASP A 235 -8.56 -28.33 -14.69
CA ASP A 235 -7.16 -28.51 -14.30
C ASP A 235 -6.20 -28.43 -15.49
N GLU A 236 -5.38 -27.39 -15.49
CA GLU A 236 -4.37 -27.10 -16.53
C GLU A 236 -3.00 -27.74 -16.27
N SER A 237 -2.89 -28.59 -15.25
CA SER A 237 -1.65 -29.33 -14.97
C SER A 237 -1.39 -30.49 -15.94
N GLY A 238 -2.41 -30.89 -16.70
CA GLY A 238 -2.42 -32.09 -17.54
C GLY A 238 -2.84 -33.38 -16.80
N ASN A 239 -3.17 -33.31 -15.50
CA ASN A 239 -3.65 -34.46 -14.72
C ASN A 239 -5.17 -34.67 -14.78
N THR A 240 -5.94 -33.73 -15.35
CA THR A 240 -7.43 -33.78 -15.40
C THR A 240 -8.06 -33.88 -14.00
N ASN A 241 -7.41 -33.29 -12.99
CA ASN A 241 -7.90 -33.21 -11.63
C ASN A 241 -8.94 -32.09 -11.46
N ASP A 242 -9.90 -31.98 -12.39
CA ASP A 242 -10.87 -30.89 -12.47
C ASP A 242 -11.69 -30.76 -11.17
N TRP A 243 -11.86 -29.53 -10.73
CA TRP A 243 -12.52 -29.14 -9.49
C TRP A 243 -13.96 -28.70 -9.74
N ILE A 244 -14.86 -29.09 -8.84
CA ILE A 244 -16.27 -28.72 -8.92
C ILE A 244 -16.47 -27.34 -8.31
N GLU A 245 -17.04 -26.42 -9.08
CA GLU A 245 -17.53 -25.12 -8.61
C GLU A 245 -18.67 -25.29 -7.60
N VAL A 246 -18.59 -24.56 -6.49
CA VAL A 246 -19.64 -24.47 -5.48
C VAL A 246 -19.95 -23.01 -5.23
N GLY A 247 -21.23 -22.64 -5.09
CA GLY A 247 -21.62 -21.29 -4.64
C GLY A 247 -21.42 -20.17 -5.67
N SER A 248 -21.28 -20.51 -6.96
CA SER A 248 -21.14 -19.58 -8.08
C SER A 248 -19.92 -18.65 -7.99
N PRO A 249 -18.69 -19.21 -8.09
CA PRO A 249 -17.49 -18.42 -8.32
C PRO A 249 -17.62 -17.60 -9.62
N ILE A 250 -16.91 -16.46 -9.68
CA ILE A 250 -17.03 -15.50 -10.79
C ILE A 250 -15.64 -15.28 -11.40
N GLN A 251 -15.52 -15.41 -12.72
CA GLN A 251 -14.30 -15.03 -13.45
C GLN A 251 -14.14 -13.51 -13.45
N VAL A 252 -12.93 -13.01 -13.26
CA VAL A 252 -12.65 -11.58 -13.15
C VAL A 252 -11.30 -11.23 -13.78
N ALA A 253 -11.16 -10.03 -14.35
CA ALA A 253 -9.88 -9.50 -14.83
C ALA A 253 -9.03 -8.80 -13.75
N ASP A 254 -9.50 -8.79 -12.50
CA ASP A 254 -8.67 -8.40 -11.36
C ASP A 254 -7.68 -9.53 -11.06
N THR A 255 -6.40 -9.25 -11.26
CA THR A 255 -5.33 -10.24 -11.16
C THR A 255 -4.05 -9.63 -10.60
N PRO A 256 -3.04 -10.45 -10.23
CA PRO A 256 -1.73 -9.96 -9.82
C PRO A 256 -1.02 -9.06 -10.86
N THR A 257 -1.38 -9.14 -12.13
CA THR A 257 -0.82 -8.28 -13.20
C THR A 257 -1.72 -7.11 -13.57
N ASN A 258 -2.99 -7.13 -13.14
CA ASN A 258 -3.94 -6.04 -13.31
C ASN A 258 -4.87 -5.93 -12.10
N ASN A 259 -4.41 -5.24 -11.06
CA ASN A 259 -5.22 -4.95 -9.88
C ASN A 259 -6.23 -3.83 -10.19
N THR A 260 -7.53 -4.12 -10.04
CA THR A 260 -8.64 -3.18 -10.36
C THR A 260 -9.12 -2.43 -9.12
N CYS A 261 -9.65 -1.22 -9.32
CA CYS A 261 -10.21 -0.45 -8.21
C CYS A 261 -11.54 -1.04 -7.73
N THR A 262 -11.61 -1.38 -6.44
CA THR A 262 -12.80 -1.87 -5.73
C THR A 262 -13.11 -0.94 -4.56
N GLY A 263 -14.15 -1.24 -3.76
CA GLY A 263 -14.29 -0.60 -2.45
C GLY A 263 -13.12 -0.96 -1.54
N ASN A 264 -12.64 0.00 -0.76
CA ASN A 264 -11.55 -0.20 0.19
C ASN A 264 -12.10 -0.55 1.59
N TYR A 265 -11.86 -1.79 2.03
CA TYR A 265 -12.28 -2.21 3.37
C TYR A 265 -11.66 -1.35 4.48
N LEU A 266 -10.48 -0.77 4.25
CA LEU A 266 -9.77 0.02 5.25
C LEU A 266 -10.23 1.49 5.32
N ASP A 267 -10.91 2.00 4.29
CA ASP A 267 -11.30 3.40 4.12
C ASP A 267 -12.84 3.55 4.08
N GLN A 268 -13.48 3.31 5.22
CA GLN A 268 -14.94 3.37 5.39
C GLN A 268 -15.34 4.33 6.51
N THR A 269 -16.46 5.02 6.36
CA THR A 269 -17.06 5.86 7.42
C THR A 269 -18.57 5.67 7.52
N ASP A 270 -19.13 5.80 8.73
CA ASP A 270 -20.58 5.72 9.00
C ASP A 270 -21.23 7.03 9.47
N GLY A 271 -20.65 8.19 9.14
CA GLY A 271 -21.23 9.48 9.49
C GLY A 271 -21.05 9.90 10.96
N ASN A 272 -20.65 8.97 11.84
CA ASN A 272 -20.31 9.17 13.24
C ASN A 272 -18.91 8.63 13.62
N GLY A 273 -18.22 7.94 12.70
CA GLY A 273 -16.87 7.38 12.92
C GLY A 273 -16.44 6.42 11.81
N PRO A 274 -15.37 5.61 12.03
CA PRO A 274 -15.07 4.47 11.16
C PRO A 274 -16.25 3.49 11.16
N ALA A 275 -16.65 3.03 9.97
CA ALA A 275 -17.91 2.34 9.77
C ALA A 275 -18.01 0.96 10.44
N SER A 276 -19.24 0.58 10.79
CA SER A 276 -19.61 -0.80 11.14
C SER A 276 -19.29 -1.78 9.98
N ALA A 277 -18.71 -2.95 10.31
CA ALA A 277 -18.07 -3.91 9.40
C ALA A 277 -18.91 -4.54 8.25
N ASN A 278 -20.17 -4.15 8.05
CA ASN A 278 -21.09 -4.80 7.08
C ASN A 278 -21.32 -4.00 5.78
N LEU A 279 -20.49 -3.00 5.48
CA LEU A 279 -20.69 -2.12 4.31
C LEU A 279 -20.40 -2.83 2.98
N LEU A 280 -19.34 -3.65 2.95
CA LEU A 280 -18.80 -4.24 1.73
C LEU A 280 -19.08 -5.74 1.62
N SER A 281 -19.36 -6.20 0.40
CA SER A 281 -19.55 -7.62 0.07
C SER A 281 -19.27 -7.89 -1.41
N GLY A 282 -19.29 -9.17 -1.81
CA GLY A 282 -19.15 -9.58 -3.21
C GLY A 282 -17.84 -9.12 -3.84
N GLY A 283 -16.71 -9.32 -3.16
CA GLY A 283 -15.40 -8.84 -3.64
C GLY A 283 -15.14 -7.36 -3.37
N ASN A 284 -15.83 -6.75 -2.40
CA ASN A 284 -15.85 -5.29 -2.21
C ASN A 284 -16.40 -4.53 -3.44
N LEU A 285 -17.17 -5.19 -4.30
CA LEU A 285 -17.89 -4.58 -5.42
C LEU A 285 -19.31 -4.14 -5.03
N THR A 286 -19.76 -4.50 -3.83
CA THR A 286 -21.08 -4.13 -3.33
C THR A 286 -20.94 -3.32 -2.07
N MET A 287 -21.51 -2.11 -2.06
CA MET A 287 -21.60 -1.24 -0.88
C MET A 287 -23.06 -1.10 -0.43
N ARG A 288 -23.38 -1.34 0.85
CA ARG A 288 -24.74 -1.22 1.41
C ARG A 288 -24.75 -0.58 2.80
N ALA A 289 -25.65 0.38 3.02
CA ALA A 289 -25.92 0.91 4.35
C ALA A 289 -26.58 -0.13 5.25
N ASP A 290 -26.08 -0.26 6.48
CA ASP A 290 -26.75 -0.97 7.57
C ASP A 290 -27.57 0.03 8.42
N GLY A 291 -28.77 -0.38 8.86
CA GLY A 291 -29.53 0.32 9.89
C GLY A 291 -30.02 1.76 9.64
N GLY A 292 -29.99 2.27 8.40
CA GLY A 292 -30.40 3.66 8.10
C GLY A 292 -29.32 4.71 8.37
N ASN A 293 -28.07 4.28 8.56
CA ASN A 293 -26.94 5.18 8.77
C ASN A 293 -26.45 5.83 7.47
N ASN A 294 -25.72 6.92 7.63
CA ASN A 294 -24.93 7.50 6.55
C ASN A 294 -23.69 6.64 6.39
N CYS A 295 -23.29 6.29 5.18
CA CYS A 295 -22.02 5.60 5.01
C CYS A 295 -21.38 5.97 3.69
N ALA A 296 -20.06 5.83 3.66
CA ALA A 296 -19.27 5.96 2.46
C ALA A 296 -18.01 5.10 2.53
N VAL A 297 -17.52 4.76 1.36
CA VAL A 297 -16.28 4.03 1.17
C VAL A 297 -15.43 4.69 0.10
N GLY A 298 -14.12 4.74 0.33
CA GLY A 298 -13.12 5.10 -0.67
C GLY A 298 -12.81 3.95 -1.62
N GLY A 299 -12.34 4.26 -2.81
CA GLY A 299 -11.75 3.28 -3.72
C GLY A 299 -10.45 2.70 -3.15
N SER A 300 -10.12 1.47 -3.53
CA SER A 300 -8.89 0.78 -3.09
C SER A 300 -7.62 1.31 -3.76
N ILE A 301 -7.76 2.19 -4.75
CA ILE A 301 -6.65 2.74 -5.54
C ILE A 301 -6.82 4.26 -5.67
N GLY A 302 -5.80 5.02 -5.26
CA GLY A 302 -5.68 6.44 -5.56
C GLY A 302 -5.44 6.73 -7.04
N LEU A 303 -6.00 7.82 -7.54
CA LEU A 303 -5.78 8.29 -8.91
C LEU A 303 -4.31 8.70 -9.10
N PRO A 304 -3.65 8.27 -10.19
CA PRO A 304 -2.33 8.76 -10.55
C PRO A 304 -2.28 10.28 -10.69
N VAL A 305 -1.07 10.84 -10.53
CA VAL A 305 -0.83 12.29 -10.53
C VAL A 305 -1.18 12.92 -11.89
N THR A 306 -0.98 12.17 -12.97
CA THR A 306 -1.25 12.58 -14.34
C THR A 306 -2.21 11.61 -15.03
N GLY A 307 -2.66 11.96 -16.23
CA GLY A 307 -3.54 11.14 -17.05
C GLY A 307 -5.03 11.37 -16.81
N LYS A 308 -5.85 10.48 -17.37
CA LYS A 308 -7.29 10.60 -17.42
C LYS A 308 -7.96 9.29 -17.05
N TRP A 309 -8.83 9.34 -16.06
CA TRP A 309 -9.31 8.17 -15.34
C TRP A 309 -10.83 8.09 -15.35
N TYR A 310 -11.35 6.87 -15.44
CA TYR A 310 -12.77 6.59 -15.51
C TYR A 310 -13.19 5.44 -14.59
N PHE A 311 -14.35 5.59 -13.96
CA PHE A 311 -15.00 4.51 -13.24
C PHE A 311 -16.52 4.64 -13.28
N GLU A 312 -17.23 3.53 -13.08
CA GLU A 312 -18.69 3.49 -12.99
C GLU A 312 -19.16 2.80 -11.70
N ALA A 313 -20.34 3.19 -11.23
CA ALA A 313 -21.11 2.39 -10.29
C ALA A 313 -22.61 2.52 -10.55
N GLU A 314 -23.35 1.46 -10.26
CA GLU A 314 -24.81 1.44 -10.32
C GLU A 314 -25.40 1.86 -8.98
N ALA A 315 -26.29 2.85 -8.99
CA ALA A 315 -26.97 3.33 -7.80
C ALA A 315 -27.99 2.31 -7.31
N VAL A 316 -27.97 2.02 -6.00
CA VAL A 316 -28.93 1.15 -5.34
C VAL A 316 -29.74 1.96 -4.31
N GLY A 317 -31.06 1.92 -4.44
CA GLY A 317 -31.99 2.65 -3.59
C GLY A 317 -32.00 4.16 -3.84
N THR A 318 -32.08 4.95 -2.76
CA THR A 318 -32.21 6.41 -2.80
C THR A 318 -31.17 7.11 -1.92
N ASN A 319 -30.99 8.43 -2.15
CA ASN A 319 -30.09 9.31 -1.41
C ASN A 319 -28.60 8.90 -1.47
N SER A 320 -28.14 8.54 -2.67
CA SER A 320 -26.75 8.17 -2.95
C SER A 320 -25.91 9.33 -3.51
N PHE A 321 -24.59 9.21 -3.36
CA PHE A 321 -23.56 10.16 -3.80
C PHE A 321 -22.38 9.39 -4.40
N ILE A 322 -21.81 9.91 -5.49
CA ILE A 322 -20.63 9.33 -6.14
C ILE A 322 -19.71 10.42 -6.65
N GLY A 323 -18.41 10.18 -6.59
CA GLY A 323 -17.41 11.07 -7.17
C GLY A 323 -16.02 10.76 -6.63
N VAL A 324 -15.23 11.77 -6.31
CA VAL A 324 -13.85 11.58 -5.81
C VAL A 324 -13.61 12.37 -4.52
N GLY A 325 -12.66 11.93 -3.70
CA GLY A 325 -12.31 12.58 -2.44
C GLY A 325 -10.84 12.45 -2.08
N GLN A 326 -10.35 13.40 -1.28
CA GLN A 326 -8.98 13.39 -0.78
C GLN A 326 -8.78 12.27 0.23
N SER A 327 -7.97 11.27 -0.11
CA SER A 327 -7.68 10.14 0.79
C SER A 327 -7.19 10.63 2.15
N GLY A 328 -7.72 10.03 3.22
CA GLY A 328 -7.37 10.37 4.59
C GLY A 328 -7.93 11.67 5.15
N ILE A 329 -8.68 12.47 4.37
CA ILE A 329 -9.26 13.74 4.85
C ILE A 329 -10.72 13.89 4.43
N TRP A 330 -11.19 13.13 3.44
CA TRP A 330 -12.60 13.08 3.10
C TRP A 330 -13.44 12.68 4.33
N LYS A 331 -14.55 13.37 4.53
CA LYS A 331 -15.42 13.18 5.70
C LYS A 331 -16.87 13.13 5.27
N LEU A 332 -17.63 12.28 5.94
CA LEU A 332 -19.09 12.29 5.96
C LEU A 332 -19.52 12.65 7.38
N THR A 333 -20.16 13.81 7.55
CA THR A 333 -20.68 14.25 8.86
C THR A 333 -22.16 14.57 8.71
N VAL A 334 -23.03 13.79 9.37
CA VAL A 334 -24.50 14.00 9.37
C VAL A 334 -25.04 14.33 7.97
N GLY A 335 -24.64 13.55 6.96
CA GLY A 335 -25.11 13.70 5.58
C GLY A 335 -24.45 14.81 4.75
N THR A 336 -23.44 15.47 5.30
CA THR A 336 -22.61 16.46 4.61
C THR A 336 -21.25 15.86 4.29
N PHE A 337 -20.87 15.87 3.03
CA PHE A 337 -19.54 15.46 2.58
C PHE A 337 -18.62 16.66 2.47
N THR A 338 -17.37 16.54 2.92
CA THR A 338 -16.32 17.55 2.73
C THR A 338 -15.06 16.88 2.18
N ASN A 339 -14.17 17.69 1.58
CA ASN A 339 -12.96 17.25 0.90
C ASN A 339 -13.24 16.22 -0.22
N CYS A 340 -14.43 16.33 -0.82
CA CYS A 340 -14.92 15.51 -1.91
C CYS A 340 -15.53 16.38 -3.02
N HIS A 341 -15.61 15.80 -4.20
CA HIS A 341 -16.37 16.30 -5.35
C HIS A 341 -17.39 15.23 -5.76
N LEU A 342 -18.67 15.48 -5.46
CA LEU A 342 -19.70 14.45 -5.58
C LEU A 342 -20.86 14.87 -6.48
N TYR A 343 -21.52 13.88 -7.06
CA TYR A 343 -22.78 13.99 -7.78
C TYR A 343 -23.92 13.37 -6.97
N LYS A 344 -24.94 14.19 -6.67
CA LYS A 344 -26.03 13.86 -5.74
C LYS A 344 -27.26 13.32 -6.47
N GLN A 345 -27.79 12.21 -5.97
CA GLN A 345 -28.92 11.52 -6.60
C GLN A 345 -30.22 12.32 -6.65
N SER A 346 -30.60 12.96 -5.55
CA SER A 346 -31.98 13.47 -5.37
C SER A 346 -32.38 14.56 -6.36
N ASP A 347 -31.42 15.37 -6.79
CA ASP A 347 -31.64 16.60 -7.54
C ASP A 347 -30.63 16.79 -8.69
N GLY A 348 -29.57 15.98 -8.78
CA GLY A 348 -28.51 16.16 -9.77
C GLY A 348 -27.57 17.31 -9.42
N ASN A 349 -27.56 17.77 -8.18
CA ASN A 349 -26.60 18.77 -7.74
C ASN A 349 -25.19 18.17 -7.64
N LYS A 350 -24.19 19.04 -7.78
CA LYS A 350 -22.80 18.76 -7.46
C LYS A 350 -22.46 19.29 -6.07
N ILE A 351 -21.60 18.59 -5.34
CA ILE A 351 -21.13 18.96 -4.00
C ILE A 351 -19.62 19.19 -4.05
N ASP A 352 -19.17 20.37 -3.64
CA ASP A 352 -17.74 20.73 -3.60
C ASP A 352 -17.04 20.31 -2.29
N THR A 353 -15.75 20.62 -2.20
CA THR A 353 -14.91 20.24 -1.04
C THR A 353 -15.33 20.90 0.27
N ALA A 354 -16.07 22.01 0.22
CA ALA A 354 -16.64 22.65 1.41
C ALA A 354 -18.01 22.05 1.81
N GLY A 355 -18.52 21.08 1.06
CA GLY A 355 -19.86 20.50 1.24
C GLY A 355 -20.98 21.34 0.62
N THR A 356 -20.66 22.28 -0.27
CA THR A 356 -21.65 23.16 -0.90
C THR A 356 -22.35 22.44 -2.04
N SER A 357 -23.67 22.26 -1.93
CA SER A 357 -24.52 21.70 -2.98
C SER A 357 -24.95 22.80 -3.96
N SER A 358 -24.74 22.59 -5.26
CA SER A 358 -25.15 23.51 -6.33
C SER A 358 -25.64 22.78 -7.59
N ALA A 359 -26.44 23.46 -8.42
CA ALA A 359 -27.00 22.86 -9.64
C ALA A 359 -25.92 22.43 -10.64
N TYR A 360 -26.11 21.27 -11.29
CA TYR A 360 -25.20 20.76 -12.30
C TYR A 360 -25.90 19.90 -13.36
N GLY A 361 -26.50 18.78 -12.95
CA GLY A 361 -27.10 17.78 -13.83
C GLY A 361 -28.52 17.43 -13.44
N THR A 362 -28.95 16.24 -13.83
CA THR A 362 -30.28 15.70 -13.51
C THR A 362 -30.21 14.61 -12.44
N GLY A 363 -31.16 14.60 -11.50
CA GLY A 363 -31.25 13.53 -10.52
C GLY A 363 -31.29 12.14 -11.16
N TYR A 364 -30.84 11.13 -10.41
CA TYR A 364 -30.81 9.73 -10.84
C TYR A 364 -31.61 8.84 -9.89
N ALA A 365 -31.89 7.61 -10.31
CA ALA A 365 -32.74 6.65 -9.63
C ALA A 365 -31.99 5.35 -9.34
N ASN A 366 -32.65 4.44 -8.62
CA ASN A 366 -32.19 3.06 -8.48
C ASN A 366 -31.93 2.44 -9.87
N THR A 367 -30.88 1.62 -9.97
CA THR A 367 -30.35 0.98 -11.20
C THR A 367 -29.75 1.91 -12.26
N ASP A 368 -29.74 3.23 -12.06
CA ASP A 368 -28.99 4.12 -12.96
C ASP A 368 -27.48 3.92 -12.73
N VAL A 369 -26.73 3.83 -13.82
CA VAL A 369 -25.26 3.75 -13.81
C VAL A 369 -24.69 5.16 -13.92
N ILE A 370 -23.83 5.51 -12.97
CA ILE A 370 -23.16 6.80 -12.95
C ILE A 370 -21.68 6.59 -13.31
N GLY A 371 -21.28 7.22 -14.41
CA GLY A 371 -19.89 7.26 -14.84
C GLY A 371 -19.21 8.54 -14.36
N VAL A 372 -17.96 8.42 -13.92
CA VAL A 372 -17.14 9.53 -13.46
C VAL A 372 -15.87 9.58 -14.29
N ALA A 373 -15.65 10.69 -15.00
CA ALA A 373 -14.42 10.95 -15.74
C ALA A 373 -13.61 12.05 -15.06
N VAL A 374 -12.37 11.75 -14.73
CA VAL A 374 -11.42 12.67 -14.07
C VAL A 374 -10.24 12.92 -14.99
N ASP A 375 -10.06 14.15 -15.43
CA ASP A 375 -8.91 14.61 -16.20
C ASP A 375 -7.90 15.22 -15.22
N CYS A 376 -6.89 14.45 -14.79
CA CYS A 376 -5.85 14.96 -13.88
C CYS A 376 -4.95 15.99 -14.60
N ASP A 377 -4.68 15.79 -15.89
CA ASP A 377 -3.85 16.70 -16.70
C ASP A 377 -4.46 18.10 -16.82
N ASN A 378 -5.78 18.17 -17.00
CA ASN A 378 -6.51 19.43 -17.15
C ASN A 378 -7.30 19.81 -15.91
N GLN A 379 -7.20 19.05 -14.81
CA GLN A 379 -7.90 19.32 -13.55
C GLN A 379 -9.41 19.53 -13.76
N ALA A 380 -10.11 18.53 -14.32
CA ALA A 380 -11.55 18.57 -14.55
C ALA A 380 -12.27 17.25 -14.19
N ILE A 381 -13.50 17.34 -13.68
CA ILE A 381 -14.38 16.19 -13.39
C ILE A 381 -15.68 16.30 -14.17
N TYR A 382 -16.14 15.18 -14.72
CA TYR A 382 -17.40 15.05 -15.45
C TYR A 382 -18.20 13.86 -14.93
N PHE A 383 -19.53 14.00 -14.93
CA PHE A 383 -20.43 12.92 -14.58
C PHE A 383 -21.32 12.54 -15.76
N ALA A 384 -21.51 11.23 -15.96
CA ALA A 384 -22.45 10.66 -16.89
C ALA A 384 -23.54 9.90 -16.15
N LYS A 385 -24.76 9.90 -16.69
CA LYS A 385 -25.87 9.08 -16.23
C LYS A 385 -26.28 8.17 -17.40
N ASN A 386 -26.20 6.85 -17.21
CA ASN A 386 -26.48 5.83 -18.23
C ASN A 386 -25.79 6.17 -19.57
N GLY A 387 -24.48 6.43 -19.51
CA GLY A 387 -23.66 6.83 -20.68
C GLY A 387 -23.87 8.25 -21.22
N THR A 388 -24.80 9.04 -20.65
CA THR A 388 -25.06 10.43 -21.11
C THR A 388 -24.39 11.45 -20.18
N TRP A 389 -23.45 12.23 -20.73
CA TRP A 389 -22.76 13.31 -20.00
C TRP A 389 -23.73 14.41 -19.55
N GLN A 390 -23.64 14.79 -18.28
CA GLN A 390 -24.47 15.83 -17.69
C GLN A 390 -23.97 17.23 -18.08
N ASN A 391 -24.85 18.23 -18.05
CA ASN A 391 -24.52 19.62 -18.38
C ASN A 391 -23.89 19.81 -19.78
N SER A 392 -24.27 18.98 -20.76
CA SER A 392 -23.62 18.91 -22.08
C SER A 392 -22.10 18.73 -21.98
N GLY A 393 -21.65 18.01 -20.96
CA GLY A 393 -20.24 17.77 -20.67
C GLY A 393 -19.54 17.03 -21.82
N ASP A 394 -18.32 17.47 -22.10
CA ASP A 394 -17.41 16.80 -23.02
C ASP A 394 -16.07 16.52 -22.30
N PRO A 395 -15.88 15.30 -21.77
CA PRO A 395 -14.62 14.93 -21.12
C PRO A 395 -13.41 14.93 -22.09
N THR A 396 -13.64 14.89 -23.40
CA THR A 396 -12.55 14.91 -24.40
C THR A 396 -12.09 16.33 -24.74
N SER A 397 -12.77 17.36 -24.22
CA SER A 397 -12.54 18.77 -24.56
C SER A 397 -11.21 19.35 -24.05
N GLY A 398 -10.49 18.63 -23.18
CA GLY A 398 -9.19 19.03 -22.64
C GLY A 398 -9.25 20.40 -21.96
N ALA A 399 -8.37 21.32 -22.35
CA ALA A 399 -8.23 22.62 -21.69
C ALA A 399 -9.49 23.50 -21.70
N SER A 400 -10.46 23.29 -22.61
CA SER A 400 -11.72 24.06 -22.60
C SER A 400 -12.69 23.62 -21.51
N LYS A 401 -12.51 22.41 -20.95
CA LYS A 401 -13.25 21.85 -19.82
C LYS A 401 -14.78 21.93 -19.97
N THR A 402 -15.27 21.74 -21.19
CA THR A 402 -16.65 22.06 -21.59
C THR A 402 -17.66 21.27 -20.77
N GLY A 403 -18.46 21.97 -19.95
CA GLY A 403 -19.51 21.34 -19.14
C GLY A 403 -19.00 20.52 -17.94
N ALA A 404 -17.74 20.67 -17.54
CA ALA A 404 -17.17 20.02 -16.36
C ALA A 404 -17.95 20.41 -15.08
N ALA A 405 -18.10 19.45 -14.16
CA ALA A 405 -18.69 19.68 -12.85
C ALA A 405 -17.75 20.50 -11.97
N PHE A 406 -16.46 20.17 -12.00
CA PHE A 406 -15.43 20.81 -11.20
C PHE A 406 -14.19 21.08 -12.04
N THR A 407 -13.47 22.15 -11.72
CA THR A 407 -12.26 22.58 -12.42
C THR A 407 -11.25 23.22 -11.46
N GLY A 408 -9.96 23.09 -11.76
CA GLY A 408 -8.90 23.89 -11.12
C GLY A 408 -8.43 23.35 -9.76
N GLN A 409 -8.47 22.03 -9.59
CA GLN A 409 -7.97 21.32 -8.41
C GLN A 409 -7.04 20.20 -8.84
N ASP A 410 -5.99 19.96 -8.07
CA ASP A 410 -5.13 18.77 -8.22
C ASP A 410 -5.86 17.55 -7.62
N TYR A 411 -6.09 16.54 -8.47
CA TYR A 411 -6.76 15.29 -8.10
C TYR A 411 -5.79 14.13 -7.85
N ALA A 412 -4.48 14.39 -7.85
CA ALA A 412 -3.46 13.41 -7.54
C ALA A 412 -3.68 12.73 -6.18
N GLY A 413 -3.74 11.40 -6.16
CA GLY A 413 -3.97 10.61 -4.96
C GLY A 413 -5.39 10.69 -4.38
N TRP A 414 -6.33 11.35 -5.07
CA TRP A 414 -7.74 11.27 -4.70
C TRP A 414 -8.26 9.86 -5.02
N VAL A 415 -9.21 9.39 -4.22
CA VAL A 415 -9.85 8.08 -4.42
C VAL A 415 -11.26 8.26 -4.93
N ALA A 416 -11.80 7.24 -5.62
CA ALA A 416 -13.24 7.15 -5.87
C ALA A 416 -14.00 7.17 -4.53
N ILE A 417 -15.17 7.80 -4.48
CA ILE A 417 -16.03 7.85 -3.31
C ILE A 417 -17.40 7.33 -3.68
N PHE A 418 -17.87 6.36 -2.92
CA PHE A 418 -19.22 5.82 -3.01
C PHE A 418 -19.90 6.09 -1.67
N GLY A 419 -20.98 6.86 -1.65
CA GLY A 419 -21.65 7.27 -0.42
C GLY A 419 -23.16 7.20 -0.51
N ASN A 420 -23.82 7.14 0.66
CA ASN A 420 -25.27 7.23 0.79
C ASN A 420 -25.68 7.84 2.14
N HIS A 421 -26.94 8.24 2.24
CA HIS A 421 -27.51 8.81 3.44
C HIS A 421 -28.88 8.18 3.78
N GLY A 422 -29.00 7.57 4.97
CA GLY A 422 -30.25 7.55 5.72
C GLY A 422 -31.20 6.37 5.53
N ASN A 423 -30.85 5.31 4.79
CA ASN A 423 -31.76 4.17 4.64
C ASN A 423 -31.04 2.83 4.46
N ALA A 424 -31.55 1.78 5.11
CA ALA A 424 -31.04 0.42 4.95
C ALA A 424 -31.30 -0.06 3.51
N SER A 425 -30.33 -0.74 2.91
CA SER A 425 -30.35 -1.22 1.51
C SER A 425 -30.07 -0.17 0.42
N THR A 426 -29.68 1.06 0.75
CA THR A 426 -29.13 2.00 -0.24
C THR A 426 -27.62 1.82 -0.35
N GLY A 427 -27.06 2.17 -1.51
CA GLY A 427 -25.62 2.08 -1.74
C GLY A 427 -25.28 1.96 -3.22
N TRP A 428 -24.29 1.14 -3.53
CA TRP A 428 -23.68 1.06 -4.86
C TRP A 428 -23.31 -0.37 -5.25
N ASN A 429 -23.50 -0.72 -6.51
CA ASN A 429 -22.77 -1.82 -7.14
C ASN A 429 -21.61 -1.18 -7.91
N ILE A 430 -20.41 -1.27 -7.36
CA ILE A 430 -19.16 -0.81 -7.96
C ILE A 430 -18.85 -1.73 -9.14
N ARG A 431 -18.52 -1.15 -10.29
CA ARG A 431 -18.24 -1.89 -11.52
C ARG A 431 -16.74 -1.93 -11.77
N THR A 432 -16.27 -3.05 -12.30
CA THR A 432 -14.91 -3.15 -12.86
C THR A 432 -14.96 -2.88 -14.36
N GLU A 433 -13.81 -2.77 -15.02
CA GLU A 433 -13.74 -2.41 -16.45
C GLU A 433 -14.59 -3.31 -17.34
N ASP A 434 -14.60 -4.62 -17.08
CA ASP A 434 -15.39 -5.60 -17.83
C ASP A 434 -16.91 -5.43 -17.65
N ASP A 435 -17.32 -4.77 -16.57
CA ASP A 435 -18.72 -4.53 -16.21
C ASP A 435 -19.21 -3.13 -16.62
N PHE A 436 -18.36 -2.29 -17.21
CA PHE A 436 -18.76 -0.94 -17.61
C PHE A 436 -19.82 -0.99 -18.72
N THR A 437 -20.84 -0.16 -18.57
CA THR A 437 -21.95 0.00 -19.53
C THR A 437 -21.86 1.28 -20.33
N GLY A 438 -21.25 2.33 -19.76
CA GLY A 438 -20.84 3.52 -20.48
C GLY A 438 -19.54 3.29 -21.22
N ALA A 439 -19.46 3.84 -22.44
CA ALA A 439 -18.19 3.86 -23.16
C ALA A 439 -17.20 4.76 -22.44
N ILE A 440 -16.02 4.21 -22.11
CA ILE A 440 -14.90 5.00 -21.60
C ILE A 440 -14.57 6.08 -22.64
N PRO A 441 -14.55 7.38 -22.26
CA PRO A 441 -14.22 8.44 -23.20
C PRO A 441 -12.86 8.25 -23.86
N THR A 442 -12.71 8.71 -25.10
CA THR A 442 -11.44 8.64 -25.81
C THR A 442 -10.33 9.32 -25.00
N GLY A 443 -9.23 8.60 -24.78
CA GLY A 443 -8.08 9.08 -24.00
C GLY A 443 -8.17 8.86 -22.50
N TYR A 444 -9.27 8.28 -22.00
CA TYR A 444 -9.42 7.87 -20.61
C TYR A 444 -9.17 6.36 -20.46
N SER A 445 -8.72 5.96 -19.28
CA SER A 445 -8.57 4.54 -18.91
C SER A 445 -9.33 4.23 -17.63
N SER A 446 -9.70 2.96 -17.41
CA SER A 446 -10.26 2.54 -16.13
C SER A 446 -9.20 2.67 -15.01
N VAL A 447 -9.65 2.83 -13.77
CA VAL A 447 -8.74 2.87 -12.61
C VAL A 447 -8.27 1.44 -12.27
N GLY A 448 -7.09 1.09 -12.75
CA GLY A 448 -6.45 -0.20 -12.48
C GLY A 448 -4.96 -0.17 -12.84
N THR A 449 -4.15 -0.96 -12.14
CA THR A 449 -2.68 -0.95 -12.28
C THR A 449 -2.20 -1.36 -13.68
N GLY A 450 -2.97 -2.16 -14.42
CA GLY A 450 -2.70 -2.48 -15.82
C GLY A 450 -2.72 -1.23 -16.73
N ASN A 451 -3.57 -0.26 -16.39
CA ASN A 451 -3.76 0.98 -17.16
C ASN A 451 -2.85 2.13 -16.71
N PHE A 452 -2.12 1.98 -15.60
CA PHE A 452 -1.22 3.03 -15.12
C PHE A 452 0.02 3.14 -16.03
N PRO A 453 0.52 4.35 -16.31
CA PRO A 453 1.78 4.49 -17.04
C PRO A 453 2.91 3.80 -16.28
N ALA A 454 3.93 3.33 -17.01
CA ALA A 454 5.16 2.90 -16.36
C ALA A 454 5.79 4.11 -15.64
N PRO A 455 6.11 4.01 -14.34
CA PRO A 455 6.73 5.10 -13.61
C PRO A 455 8.12 5.40 -14.18
N ALA A 456 8.53 6.67 -14.18
CA ALA A 456 9.84 7.08 -14.66
C ALA A 456 10.99 6.42 -13.87
N VAL A 457 10.73 6.10 -12.60
CA VAL A 457 11.62 5.34 -11.72
C VAL A 457 10.85 4.11 -11.24
N ALA A 458 11.26 2.93 -11.71
CA ALA A 458 10.61 1.67 -11.37
C ALA A 458 11.10 1.09 -10.04
N ASP A 459 12.36 1.35 -9.66
CA ASP A 459 12.98 0.94 -8.40
C ASP A 459 13.59 2.16 -7.68
N VAL A 460 13.26 2.30 -6.40
CA VAL A 460 13.69 3.39 -5.53
C VAL A 460 15.01 3.12 -4.80
N SER A 461 15.64 1.96 -4.99
CA SER A 461 16.97 1.67 -4.45
C SER A 461 18.05 2.65 -4.95
N GLY A 462 17.84 3.25 -6.13
CA GLY A 462 18.68 4.32 -6.66
C GLY A 462 18.46 5.69 -6.01
N LEU A 463 17.31 5.91 -5.36
CA LEU A 463 16.97 7.15 -4.64
C LEU A 463 17.41 7.07 -3.18
N PHE A 464 17.03 6.02 -2.46
CA PHE A 464 17.37 5.90 -1.04
C PHE A 464 17.75 4.46 -0.68
N VAL A 465 18.62 4.35 0.32
CA VAL A 465 19.02 3.07 0.90
C VAL A 465 18.92 3.15 2.41
N GLN A 466 18.59 2.04 3.05
CA GLN A 466 18.40 1.97 4.49
C GLN A 466 18.89 0.64 5.06
N SER A 467 19.27 0.65 6.33
CA SER A 467 19.76 -0.52 7.06
C SER A 467 19.53 -0.38 8.55
N VAL A 468 19.48 -1.51 9.24
CA VAL A 468 19.50 -1.60 10.70
C VAL A 468 20.72 -2.41 11.15
N GLY A 469 21.37 -1.97 12.22
CA GLY A 469 22.59 -2.62 12.70
C GLY A 469 23.15 -2.00 13.97
N THR A 470 24.34 -2.41 14.36
CA THR A 470 25.06 -1.82 15.50
C THR A 470 25.85 -0.58 15.07
N HIS A 471 26.21 0.30 16.00
CA HIS A 471 27.09 1.45 15.73
C HIS A 471 28.38 1.06 14.96
N THR A 472 28.96 -0.12 15.22
CA THR A 472 30.18 -0.60 14.55
C THR A 472 30.01 -0.87 13.06
N ASN A 473 28.80 -1.20 12.61
CA ASN A 473 28.57 -1.73 11.27
C ASN A 473 27.65 -0.83 10.43
N ILE A 474 26.83 0.01 11.06
CA ILE A 474 25.78 0.76 10.36
C ILE A 474 26.33 1.73 9.32
N GLU A 475 27.39 2.48 9.65
CA GLU A 475 28.02 3.42 8.71
C GLU A 475 28.63 2.68 7.50
N SER A 476 29.29 1.55 7.74
CA SER A 476 29.86 0.72 6.68
C SER A 476 28.78 0.05 5.82
N ALA A 477 27.66 -0.34 6.42
CA ALA A 477 26.52 -0.89 5.70
C ALA A 477 25.90 0.15 4.77
N ILE A 478 25.63 1.36 5.25
CA ILE A 478 25.12 2.46 4.42
C ILE A 478 26.09 2.84 3.33
N ALA A 479 27.39 3.02 3.65
CA ALA A 479 28.42 3.32 2.66
C ALA A 479 28.52 2.23 1.57
N SER A 480 28.35 0.96 1.92
CA SER A 480 28.35 -0.15 0.95
C SER A 480 27.13 -0.10 0.03
N LEU A 481 25.94 0.13 0.59
CA LEU A 481 24.69 0.21 -0.17
C LEU A 481 24.69 1.38 -1.17
N ARG A 482 25.30 2.51 -0.81
CA ARG A 482 25.42 3.70 -1.69
C ARG A 482 26.71 3.76 -2.49
N SER A 483 27.50 2.69 -2.56
CA SER A 483 28.86 2.73 -3.15
C SER A 483 28.91 3.15 -4.63
N GLY A 484 27.79 3.04 -5.35
CA GLY A 484 27.65 3.52 -6.73
C GLY A 484 27.27 5.01 -6.86
N TRP A 485 27.07 5.70 -5.74
CA TRP A 485 26.72 7.12 -5.73
C TRP A 485 27.98 8.01 -5.75
N GLY A 486 27.89 9.17 -6.39
CA GLY A 486 28.90 10.21 -6.37
C GLY A 486 29.19 10.75 -4.96
N SER A 487 30.38 11.33 -4.80
CA SER A 487 30.89 11.74 -3.48
C SER A 487 30.19 12.94 -2.86
N ASP A 488 29.39 13.68 -3.63
CA ASP A 488 28.70 14.93 -3.28
C ASP A 488 27.19 14.90 -3.57
N GLU A 489 26.62 13.72 -3.78
CA GLU A 489 25.20 13.54 -4.18
C GLU A 489 24.37 12.78 -3.14
N TYR A 490 24.64 12.95 -1.84
CA TYR A 490 23.83 12.32 -0.80
C TYR A 490 23.73 13.09 0.50
N VAL A 491 22.69 12.78 1.27
CA VAL A 491 22.56 13.09 2.69
C VAL A 491 22.32 11.79 3.45
N GLU A 492 23.06 11.58 4.53
CA GLU A 492 22.87 10.43 5.42
C GLU A 492 22.11 10.85 6.68
N PHE A 493 21.28 9.94 7.17
CA PHE A 493 20.56 10.03 8.42
C PHE A 493 20.92 8.84 9.30
N PHE A 494 21.32 9.09 10.55
CA PHE A 494 21.59 8.07 11.54
C PHE A 494 20.80 8.34 12.81
N ALA A 495 20.15 7.30 13.32
CA ALA A 495 19.41 7.32 14.57
C ALA A 495 19.82 6.13 15.44
N ASP A 496 20.22 6.39 16.68
CA ASP A 496 20.26 5.35 17.72
C ASP A 496 18.83 5.05 18.14
N ARG A 497 18.46 3.78 18.24
CA ARG A 497 17.12 3.29 18.59
C ARG A 497 16.97 2.88 20.05
N ASP A 498 18.06 2.82 20.80
CA ASP A 498 18.06 2.35 22.18
C ASP A 498 17.94 3.47 23.20
N THR A 499 18.41 4.68 22.89
CA THR A 499 18.54 5.76 23.86
C THR A 499 18.26 7.13 23.27
N SER A 500 17.55 7.96 24.04
CA SER A 500 17.42 9.39 23.74
C SER A 500 18.69 10.21 23.95
N ALA A 501 19.77 9.56 24.38
CA ALA A 501 21.06 10.19 24.60
C ALA A 501 21.84 10.45 23.30
N ASN A 502 21.49 9.77 22.20
CA ASN A 502 22.09 9.96 20.89
C ASN A 502 21.11 10.73 19.99
N ALA A 503 21.49 11.96 19.66
CA ALA A 503 20.79 12.80 18.69
C ALA A 503 20.61 12.06 17.35
N GLU A 504 19.50 12.32 16.66
CA GLU A 504 19.40 12.04 15.23
C GLU A 504 20.44 12.89 14.49
N LYS A 505 21.20 12.28 13.57
CA LYS A 505 22.33 12.92 12.89
C LYS A 505 22.12 12.96 11.40
N PHE A 506 22.31 14.14 10.83
CA PHE A 506 22.35 14.37 9.38
C PHE A 506 23.76 14.69 8.93
N ARG A 507 24.22 14.02 7.87
CA ARG A 507 25.54 14.25 7.27
C ARG A 507 25.38 14.50 5.78
N PHE A 508 25.72 15.70 5.34
CA PHE A 508 25.66 16.07 3.93
C PHE A 508 26.99 15.76 3.27
N SER A 509 26.93 15.07 2.13
CA SER A 509 28.12 14.71 1.34
C SER A 509 28.98 15.92 0.94
N PHE A 510 28.34 17.06 0.65
CA PHE A 510 29.02 18.33 0.35
C PHE A 510 29.53 19.10 1.58
N ASP A 511 29.28 18.58 2.79
CA ASP A 511 29.74 19.10 4.09
C ASP A 511 30.26 17.96 4.98
N SER A 512 31.09 17.09 4.38
CA SER A 512 31.44 15.78 4.95
C SER A 512 32.25 15.82 6.26
N ALA A 513 32.74 16.99 6.66
CA ALA A 513 33.49 17.17 7.91
C ALA A 513 32.57 17.45 9.10
N ASN A 514 31.31 17.82 8.85
CA ASN A 514 30.37 18.25 9.86
C ASN A 514 29.09 17.40 9.83
N GLU A 515 28.35 17.45 10.94
CA GLU A 515 27.04 16.83 11.07
C GLU A 515 26.07 17.79 11.77
N THR A 516 24.80 17.67 11.40
CA THR A 516 23.69 18.33 12.10
C THR A 516 23.06 17.35 13.08
N MET A 517 22.95 17.73 14.33
CA MET A 517 22.29 16.94 15.38
C MET A 517 20.93 17.53 15.74
N LEU A 518 19.91 16.70 15.81
CA LEU A 518 18.59 17.08 16.31
C LEU A 518 18.47 16.85 17.83
N TYR A 519 17.51 17.51 18.49
CA TYR A 519 17.18 17.34 19.92
C TYR A 519 18.30 17.68 20.91
N THR A 520 19.33 18.42 20.49
CA THR A 520 20.45 18.84 21.35
C THR A 520 20.71 20.34 21.25
N SER A 521 21.49 20.86 22.21
CA SER A 521 21.91 22.27 22.19
C SER A 521 23.04 22.55 21.19
N GLU A 522 23.80 21.52 20.79
CA GLU A 522 24.85 21.59 19.77
C GLU A 522 24.36 21.00 18.45
N THR A 523 23.64 21.81 17.69
CA THR A 523 22.94 21.38 16.46
C THR A 523 23.87 21.24 15.25
N TYR A 524 25.10 21.75 15.30
CA TYR A 524 26.09 21.64 14.22
C TYR A 524 27.49 21.46 14.80
N GLN A 525 28.15 20.37 14.45
CA GLN A 525 29.45 19.98 15.00
C GLN A 525 30.29 19.16 14.01
N ALA A 526 31.54 18.88 14.35
CA ALA A 526 32.35 17.92 13.60
C ALA A 526 31.74 16.51 13.70
N VAL A 527 31.86 15.71 12.63
CA VAL A 527 31.36 14.33 12.60
C VAL A 527 31.85 13.54 13.81
N SER A 528 30.92 12.96 14.56
CA SER A 528 31.21 12.19 15.76
C SER A 528 31.07 10.68 15.52
N THR A 529 31.78 9.87 16.30
CA THR A 529 31.63 8.41 16.27
C THR A 529 30.27 8.00 16.83
N LEU A 530 29.56 7.09 16.16
CA LEU A 530 28.32 6.52 16.66
C LEU A 530 28.56 5.60 17.87
N SER A 531 27.59 5.50 18.78
CA SER A 531 27.67 4.66 19.99
C SER A 531 26.32 4.03 20.28
N GLY A 532 26.25 2.81 20.83
CA GLY A 532 24.99 2.11 21.14
C GLY A 532 24.79 0.81 20.33
N THR A 533 23.78 0.00 20.67
CA THR A 533 23.65 -1.37 20.13
C THR A 533 22.67 -1.50 18.98
N ASN A 534 21.72 -0.59 18.83
CA ASN A 534 20.68 -0.64 17.82
C ASN A 534 20.60 0.70 17.08
N HIS A 535 20.95 0.70 15.80
CA HIS A 535 20.96 1.90 14.96
C HIS A 535 20.16 1.67 13.70
N PHE A 536 19.54 2.74 13.24
CA PHE A 536 19.09 2.91 11.88
C PHE A 536 20.02 3.84 11.13
N GLY A 537 20.27 3.49 9.86
CA GLY A 537 20.95 4.33 8.91
C GLY A 537 20.12 4.43 7.64
N MET A 538 20.14 5.61 7.03
CA MET A 538 19.57 5.85 5.72
C MET A 538 20.47 6.80 4.95
N ALA A 539 20.52 6.66 3.63
CA ALA A 539 21.05 7.68 2.74
C ALA A 539 19.99 8.02 1.69
N ILE A 540 19.80 9.32 1.43
CA ILE A 540 18.98 9.84 0.35
C ILE A 540 19.94 10.44 -0.69
N ARG A 541 19.81 10.01 -1.93
CA ARG A 541 20.55 10.55 -3.06
C ARG A 541 20.00 11.92 -3.41
N LEU A 542 20.87 12.88 -3.68
CA LEU A 542 20.56 14.24 -4.10
C LEU A 542 20.67 14.31 -5.62
N ASN A 543 19.57 14.05 -6.32
CA ASN A 543 19.55 13.97 -7.76
C ASN A 543 18.16 14.30 -8.30
N ALA A 544 18.09 15.28 -9.19
CA ALA A 544 16.85 15.79 -9.75
C ALA A 544 16.02 14.72 -10.49
N ALA A 545 16.66 13.66 -11.02
CA ALA A 545 15.95 12.54 -11.65
C ALA A 545 15.05 11.77 -10.67
N TYR A 546 15.33 11.85 -9.36
CA TYR A 546 14.51 11.25 -8.31
C TYR A 546 13.75 12.29 -7.48
N GLY A 547 13.68 13.54 -7.96
CA GLY A 547 12.95 14.60 -7.26
C GLY A 547 13.65 15.15 -6.01
N THR A 548 14.97 14.99 -5.88
CA THR A 548 15.71 15.47 -4.70
C THR A 548 16.81 16.47 -5.08
N TYR A 549 17.05 17.43 -4.19
CA TYR A 549 18.10 18.43 -4.34
C TYR A 549 18.70 18.79 -2.97
N GLY A 550 19.99 19.10 -2.94
CA GLY A 550 20.61 19.66 -1.75
C GLY A 550 21.80 20.55 -2.06
N ALA A 551 22.01 21.57 -1.22
CA ALA A 551 23.11 22.52 -1.35
C ALA A 551 23.35 23.27 -0.03
N ALA A 552 24.54 23.84 0.13
CA ALA A 552 24.80 24.85 1.15
C ALA A 552 24.45 26.25 0.62
N VAL A 553 23.62 26.99 1.35
CA VAL A 553 23.09 28.31 0.97
C VAL A 553 23.47 29.33 2.03
N ALA A 554 24.13 30.41 1.63
CA ALA A 554 24.45 31.53 2.52
C ALA A 554 23.35 32.59 2.48
N VAL A 555 22.90 33.04 3.64
CA VAL A 555 21.90 34.09 3.84
C VAL A 555 22.53 35.22 4.62
N ASP A 556 22.57 36.42 4.04
CA ASP A 556 23.36 37.55 4.56
C ASP A 556 22.57 38.51 5.46
N GLY A 557 21.26 38.31 5.63
CA GLY A 557 20.41 39.17 6.45
C GLY A 557 20.21 40.58 5.87
N SER A 558 20.37 40.74 4.55
CA SER A 558 20.13 42.01 3.85
C SER A 558 19.26 41.89 2.59
N GLY A 559 18.63 40.74 2.35
CA GLY A 559 17.78 40.47 1.18
C GLY A 559 17.35 39.00 1.03
N GLN A 560 16.53 38.73 0.01
CA GLN A 560 16.07 37.37 -0.33
C GLN A 560 17.18 36.55 -0.99
N ALA A 561 17.38 35.32 -0.51
CA ALA A 561 18.27 34.36 -1.14
C ALA A 561 17.46 33.33 -1.95
N THR A 562 17.49 33.45 -3.28
CA THR A 562 16.84 32.49 -4.18
C THR A 562 17.66 31.21 -4.29
N VAL A 563 17.03 30.07 -4.02
CA VAL A 563 17.61 28.73 -4.20
C VAL A 563 16.98 28.09 -5.42
N THR A 564 17.80 27.78 -6.44
CA THR A 564 17.36 27.08 -7.64
C THR A 564 17.62 25.58 -7.51
N HIS A 565 16.58 24.76 -7.64
CA HIS A 565 16.65 23.29 -7.52
C HIS A 565 16.30 22.53 -8.81
N ASN A 566 15.62 23.17 -9.78
CA ASN A 566 15.27 22.58 -11.08
C ASN A 566 14.51 21.23 -11.01
N LEU A 567 13.61 21.06 -10.05
CA LEU A 567 12.85 19.80 -9.87
C LEU A 567 11.52 19.77 -10.66
N GLY A 568 11.14 20.87 -11.31
CA GLY A 568 9.99 20.94 -12.21
C GLY A 568 8.60 20.97 -11.54
N THR A 569 8.51 21.07 -10.22
CA THR A 569 7.25 21.11 -9.46
C THR A 569 7.37 21.93 -8.18
N ASP A 570 6.31 22.67 -7.85
CA ASP A 570 6.17 23.45 -6.63
C ASP A 570 5.59 22.62 -5.47
N LYS A 571 5.10 21.42 -5.76
CA LYS A 571 4.67 20.43 -4.77
C LYS A 571 5.91 19.74 -4.19
N CYS A 572 6.58 20.45 -3.28
CA CYS A 572 7.81 19.99 -2.64
C CYS A 572 7.83 20.29 -1.13
N ALA A 573 8.61 19.51 -0.40
CA ALA A 573 9.01 19.78 0.98
C ALA A 573 10.44 20.32 0.99
N ILE A 574 10.70 21.31 1.83
CA ILE A 574 12.00 22.00 1.90
C ILE A 574 12.44 22.03 3.35
N PHE A 575 13.66 21.57 3.64
CA PHE A 575 14.23 21.52 4.98
C PHE A 575 15.47 22.41 5.08
N LEU A 576 15.57 23.18 6.17
CA LEU A 576 16.68 24.08 6.44
C LEU A 576 17.48 23.58 7.65
N PHE A 577 18.71 23.16 7.41
CA PHE A 577 19.66 22.71 8.43
C PHE A 577 20.69 23.81 8.66
N ARG A 578 20.61 24.51 9.80
CA ARG A 578 21.53 25.62 10.09
C ARG A 578 22.94 25.12 10.39
N GLN A 579 23.96 25.68 9.74
CA GLN A 579 25.39 25.43 10.04
C GLN A 579 25.86 26.25 11.26
N ALA A 580 25.12 26.18 12.37
CA ALA A 580 25.47 26.84 13.62
C ALA A 580 24.79 26.12 14.80
N SER A 581 25.37 26.26 16.00
CA SER A 581 24.79 25.72 17.24
C SER A 581 23.52 26.49 17.64
N GLY A 582 22.54 25.79 18.25
CA GLY A 582 21.27 26.38 18.70
C GLY A 582 20.26 26.68 17.58
N GLY A 583 20.32 25.94 16.46
CA GLY A 583 19.40 26.07 15.33
C GLY A 583 18.37 24.95 15.24
N GLU A 584 17.14 25.29 14.94
CA GLU A 584 16.04 24.34 14.76
C GLU A 584 15.97 23.80 13.33
N LEU A 585 15.56 22.54 13.17
CA LEU A 585 15.22 21.96 11.87
C LEU A 585 13.82 22.43 11.46
N LEU A 586 13.81 23.42 10.57
CA LEU A 586 12.60 23.98 10.00
C LEU A 586 12.31 23.34 8.66
N GLY A 587 11.04 23.00 8.44
CA GLY A 587 10.56 22.45 7.17
C GLY A 587 9.34 23.17 6.62
N TYR A 588 9.31 23.40 5.31
CA TYR A 588 8.13 23.78 4.56
C TYR A 588 7.43 22.52 4.03
N HIS A 589 6.10 22.56 4.01
CA HIS A 589 5.25 21.57 3.36
C HIS A 589 4.10 22.30 2.65
N PRO A 590 3.65 21.89 1.45
CA PRO A 590 2.65 22.65 0.68
C PRO A 590 1.31 22.90 1.40
N ALA A 591 0.99 22.07 2.40
CA ALA A 591 -0.24 22.18 3.19
C ALA A 591 -0.15 23.16 4.37
N VAL A 592 1.00 23.75 4.68
CA VAL A 592 1.08 24.77 5.76
C VAL A 592 0.64 26.13 5.24
N ASP A 593 -0.02 26.92 6.11
CA ASP A 593 -0.42 28.28 5.75
C ASP A 593 0.80 29.15 5.39
N SER A 594 0.59 30.12 4.52
CA SER A 594 1.61 31.11 4.15
C SER A 594 2.25 31.76 5.39
N GLY A 595 3.58 31.73 5.47
CA GLY A 595 4.34 32.27 6.59
C GLY A 595 4.42 31.37 7.83
N LYS A 596 4.10 30.07 7.68
CA LYS A 596 4.32 29.05 8.72
C LYS A 596 5.33 27.99 8.24
N LEU A 597 6.10 27.45 9.17
CA LEU A 597 6.98 26.29 8.98
C LEU A 597 6.74 25.25 10.08
N ILE A 598 7.10 24.01 9.79
CA ILE A 598 7.06 22.88 10.70
C ILE A 598 8.40 22.80 11.43
N SER A 599 8.34 22.69 12.76
CA SER A 599 9.45 22.24 13.58
C SER A 599 9.56 20.72 13.57
N TRP A 600 10.73 20.18 13.19
CA TRP A 600 10.93 18.73 13.17
C TRP A 600 11.68 18.19 14.38
N CYS A 601 12.29 19.04 15.21
CA CYS A 601 13.20 18.62 16.27
C CYS A 601 12.85 19.13 17.68
N ASN A 602 11.66 19.70 17.87
CA ASN A 602 11.21 20.18 19.19
C ASN A 602 9.72 19.96 19.38
N THR A 603 9.36 19.72 20.64
CA THR A 603 7.98 19.54 21.15
C THR A 603 7.13 20.81 21.04
N ALA A 604 7.67 21.89 20.46
CA ALA A 604 7.05 23.20 20.39
C ALA A 604 6.98 23.71 18.94
N ASN A 605 5.75 23.81 18.46
CA ASN A 605 5.21 24.76 17.47
C ASN A 605 5.39 24.48 15.97
N GLN A 606 4.28 24.69 15.23
CA GLN A 606 4.37 25.43 13.97
C GLN A 606 4.97 26.79 14.26
N ILE A 607 6.13 27.09 13.70
CA ILE A 607 6.71 28.40 13.87
C ILE A 607 6.09 29.29 12.80
N VAL A 608 5.46 30.38 13.24
CA VAL A 608 5.17 31.50 12.36
C VAL A 608 6.52 32.05 11.92
N SER A 609 6.95 31.62 10.74
CA SER A 609 8.21 31.95 10.12
C SER A 609 7.98 32.09 8.63
N GLY A 610 8.25 33.28 8.10
CA GLY A 610 8.25 33.54 6.67
C GLY A 610 9.58 33.17 6.01
N ALA A 611 10.40 32.29 6.61
CA ALA A 611 11.74 32.04 6.09
C ALA A 611 11.73 31.43 4.71
N ILE A 612 10.74 30.61 4.36
CA ILE A 612 10.59 30.06 3.01
C ILE A 612 9.40 30.74 2.36
N THR A 613 9.63 31.38 1.22
CA THR A 613 8.61 32.08 0.42
C THR A 613 8.79 31.74 -1.06
N ASN A 614 7.83 32.20 -1.89
CA ASN A 614 7.90 32.08 -3.35
C ASN A 614 8.29 30.69 -3.85
N VAL A 615 7.72 29.64 -3.25
CA VAL A 615 7.93 28.26 -3.71
C VAL A 615 7.33 28.13 -5.11
N GLN A 616 8.18 27.80 -6.06
CA GLN A 616 7.89 27.67 -7.48
C GLN A 616 8.42 26.33 -7.98
N ALA A 617 8.10 25.98 -9.23
CA ALA A 617 8.49 24.72 -9.83
C ALA A 617 10.00 24.40 -9.77
N ASN A 618 10.86 25.41 -9.80
CA ASN A 618 12.31 25.24 -9.90
C ASN A 618 13.11 26.02 -8.86
N SER A 619 12.43 26.75 -7.98
CA SER A 619 13.09 27.61 -7.00
C SER A 619 12.19 27.92 -5.82
N PHE A 620 12.81 28.34 -4.73
CA PHE A 620 12.14 29.02 -3.63
C PHE A 620 13.06 30.12 -3.11
N ASP A 621 12.51 31.06 -2.35
CA ASP A 621 13.27 32.13 -1.72
C ASP A 621 13.37 31.88 -0.22
N ILE A 622 14.56 32.16 0.33
CA ILE A 622 14.76 32.29 1.76
C ILE A 622 14.62 33.77 2.13
N ASP A 623 13.53 34.17 2.80
CA ASP A 623 13.17 35.57 3.09
C ASP A 623 13.56 36.02 4.51
N ASP A 624 13.96 37.28 4.62
CA ASP A 624 14.84 37.81 5.67
C ASP A 624 14.17 38.86 6.56
N SER A 625 13.66 38.42 7.71
CA SER A 625 13.57 39.32 8.88
C SER A 625 14.16 38.71 10.15
N GLY A 626 14.85 37.57 10.04
CA GLY A 626 15.40 36.82 11.17
C GLY A 626 16.34 35.64 10.84
N PHE A 627 16.74 35.47 9.57
CA PHE A 627 17.56 34.34 9.12
C PHE A 627 18.93 34.84 8.63
N THR A 628 20.01 34.36 9.26
CA THR A 628 21.40 34.72 8.91
C THR A 628 22.34 33.53 9.09
N GLY A 629 23.33 33.44 8.21
CA GLY A 629 24.35 32.39 8.19
C GLY A 629 24.15 31.40 7.04
N THR A 630 24.83 30.26 7.13
CA THR A 630 24.77 29.21 6.12
C THR A 630 23.79 28.11 6.53
N TYR A 631 23.01 27.62 5.58
CA TYR A 631 22.07 26.52 5.74
C TYR A 631 22.38 25.41 4.73
N ASN A 632 22.47 24.17 5.19
CA ASN A 632 22.34 23.02 4.31
C ASN A 632 20.84 22.87 4.00
N VAL A 633 20.49 22.84 2.72
CA VAL A 633 19.12 22.70 2.23
C VAL A 633 18.93 21.29 1.71
N LEU A 634 17.77 20.70 2.02
CA LEU A 634 17.25 19.50 1.35
C LEU A 634 15.87 19.81 0.78
N VAL A 635 15.68 19.58 -0.51
CA VAL A 635 14.38 19.68 -1.19
C VAL A 635 13.98 18.29 -1.66
N ILE A 636 12.73 17.91 -1.36
CA ILE A 636 12.10 16.68 -1.81
C ILE A 636 10.83 17.09 -2.57
N ALA A 637 10.81 16.88 -3.87
CA ALA A 637 9.65 17.09 -4.72
C ALA A 637 8.78 15.84 -4.79
N GLU A 638 7.47 16.01 -4.94
CA GLU A 638 6.59 14.90 -5.31
C GLU A 638 6.96 14.39 -6.70
N THR A 639 7.25 13.10 -6.78
CA THR A 639 7.64 12.39 -8.00
C THR A 639 6.80 11.12 -8.08
N GLU A 640 6.04 10.99 -9.17
CA GLU A 640 5.06 9.92 -9.34
C GLU A 640 5.69 8.53 -9.12
N GLY A 641 5.10 7.77 -8.20
CA GLY A 641 5.54 6.43 -7.82
C GLY A 641 6.80 6.37 -6.95
N VAL A 642 7.46 7.49 -6.65
CA VAL A 642 8.74 7.54 -5.94
C VAL A 642 8.61 8.22 -4.59
N SER A 643 8.02 9.40 -4.59
CA SER A 643 7.83 10.22 -3.40
C SER A 643 6.41 10.76 -3.36
N ALA A 644 5.82 10.77 -2.18
CA ALA A 644 4.47 11.31 -1.96
C ALA A 644 4.52 12.44 -0.95
N ILE A 645 3.80 13.52 -1.24
CA ILE A 645 3.62 14.67 -0.35
C ILE A 645 2.12 14.84 -0.14
N ARG A 646 1.65 14.48 1.05
CA ARG A 646 0.22 14.33 1.36
C ARG A 646 -0.11 14.91 2.73
N THR A 647 -1.40 15.00 3.00
CA THR A 647 -1.91 15.21 4.35
C THR A 647 -2.94 14.12 4.69
N TYR A 648 -3.14 13.88 5.98
CA TYR A 648 -4.28 13.11 6.47
C TYR A 648 -4.78 13.71 7.77
N GLU A 649 -6.04 13.45 8.08
CA GLU A 649 -6.66 13.84 9.33
C GLU A 649 -6.60 12.67 10.32
N GLY A 650 -5.95 12.83 11.46
CA GLY A 650 -6.02 11.83 12.53
C GLY A 650 -7.37 11.83 13.25
N ASN A 651 -7.74 10.70 13.84
CA ASN A 651 -9.06 10.50 14.46
C ASN A 651 -9.04 10.07 15.94
N ALA A 652 -7.85 9.99 16.53
CA ALA A 652 -7.55 9.51 17.88
C ALA A 652 -8.12 8.11 18.20
N ASN A 653 -8.29 7.26 17.19
CA ASN A 653 -8.79 5.90 17.29
C ASN A 653 -7.71 4.87 16.91
N ALA A 654 -7.74 3.69 17.52
CA ALA A 654 -6.86 2.59 17.14
C ALA A 654 -7.14 2.07 15.72
N ASP A 655 -8.39 2.17 15.24
CA ASP A 655 -8.71 2.08 13.82
C ASP A 655 -8.58 3.46 13.18
N GLY A 656 -7.34 3.84 12.94
CA GLY A 656 -6.98 5.17 12.46
C GLY A 656 -7.23 5.35 10.97
N THR A 657 -6.91 6.56 10.52
CA THR A 657 -7.10 7.01 9.16
C THR A 657 -6.20 6.26 8.17
N VAL A 658 -6.76 5.92 7.01
CA VAL A 658 -5.99 5.46 5.84
C VAL A 658 -5.53 6.69 5.06
N CYS A 659 -4.27 6.70 4.65
CA CYS A 659 -3.72 7.70 3.76
C CYS A 659 -3.14 6.99 2.53
N ASP A 660 -3.81 7.13 1.39
CA ASP A 660 -3.30 6.71 0.09
C ASP A 660 -2.19 7.68 -0.35
N LEU A 661 -1.03 7.13 -0.63
CA LEU A 661 0.17 7.85 -1.05
C LEU A 661 0.47 7.64 -2.54
N GLY A 662 -0.29 6.80 -3.25
CA GLY A 662 -0.02 6.39 -4.64
C GLY A 662 1.23 5.52 -4.81
N LEU A 663 1.80 5.04 -3.71
CA LEU A 663 3.02 4.22 -3.67
C LEU A 663 3.00 3.31 -2.44
N SER A 664 3.84 2.29 -2.43
CA SER A 664 4.03 1.42 -1.28
C SER A 664 5.18 1.96 -0.42
N PRO A 665 4.90 2.68 0.67
CA PRO A 665 5.93 3.45 1.35
C PRO A 665 6.90 2.51 2.07
N GLU A 666 8.19 2.76 1.93
CA GLU A 666 9.26 2.12 2.71
C GLU A 666 9.78 3.05 3.80
N PHE A 667 9.48 4.34 3.68
CA PHE A 667 9.85 5.38 4.62
C PHE A 667 8.77 6.47 4.63
N THR A 668 8.42 7.00 5.81
CA THR A 668 7.54 8.16 5.99
C THR A 668 8.06 9.14 7.03
N LEU A 669 7.88 10.43 6.74
CA LEU A 669 8.02 11.57 7.62
C LEU A 669 6.62 12.07 7.95
N ILE A 670 6.30 12.21 9.22
CA ILE A 670 4.97 12.65 9.67
C ILE A 670 5.13 13.78 10.66
N ALA A 671 4.36 14.86 10.49
CA ALA A 671 4.32 15.95 11.46
C ALA A 671 2.92 16.58 11.52
N ALA A 672 2.47 16.94 12.72
CA ALA A 672 1.20 17.66 12.89
C ALA A 672 1.29 19.09 12.33
N ILE A 673 0.24 19.54 11.66
CA ILE A 673 0.16 20.91 11.10
C ILE A 673 -0.98 21.75 11.68
N ASP A 674 -1.94 21.20 12.42
CA ASP A 674 -3.06 22.02 12.92
C ASP A 674 -2.99 22.33 14.42
N ASN A 675 -2.42 21.46 15.27
CA ASN A 675 -2.20 21.76 16.69
C ASN A 675 -0.77 21.46 17.17
N ALA A 676 -0.28 22.33 18.05
CA ALA A 676 1.10 22.46 18.48
C ALA A 676 1.56 21.42 19.53
N THR A 677 1.03 20.19 19.51
CA THR A 677 1.26 19.20 20.59
C THR A 677 2.05 17.96 20.18
N ALA A 678 2.62 17.91 18.98
CA ALA A 678 3.27 16.72 18.44
C ALA A 678 4.57 17.04 17.68
N GLU A 679 5.61 16.23 17.92
CA GLU A 679 6.92 16.31 17.26
C GLU A 679 6.89 15.69 15.87
N GLY A 680 7.88 15.99 15.02
CA GLY A 680 8.10 15.27 13.77
C GLY A 680 8.53 13.82 14.02
N HIS A 681 8.05 12.90 13.17
CA HIS A 681 8.29 11.47 13.29
C HIS A 681 8.86 10.89 12.00
N TRP A 682 10.01 10.21 12.13
CA TRP A 682 10.65 9.46 11.07
C TRP A 682 10.28 7.99 11.22
N ASN A 683 9.87 7.36 10.12
CA ASN A 683 9.30 6.02 10.11
C ASN A 683 9.83 5.22 8.92
N SER A 684 10.14 3.94 9.10
CA SER A 684 10.65 3.03 8.08
C SER A 684 9.95 1.69 8.20
N SER A 685 9.68 1.04 7.07
CA SER A 685 9.17 -0.33 7.04
C SER A 685 10.19 -1.36 7.57
N GLN A 686 11.47 -0.99 7.69
CA GLN A 686 12.51 -1.84 8.27
C GLN A 686 12.58 -1.78 9.80
N PHE A 687 11.72 -0.99 10.46
CA PHE A 687 11.74 -0.84 11.92
C PHE A 687 11.09 -1.98 12.72
N GLY A 688 10.35 -2.88 12.05
CA GLY A 688 9.83 -4.11 12.65
C GLY A 688 10.95 -5.08 13.06
N VAL A 689 10.60 -6.08 13.88
CA VAL A 689 11.46 -7.24 14.08
C VAL A 689 11.77 -7.83 12.71
N ALA A 690 13.04 -8.10 12.42
CA ALA A 690 13.47 -8.53 11.09
C ALA A 690 12.62 -9.71 10.58
N GLY A 691 11.78 -9.46 9.55
CA GLY A 691 11.04 -10.51 8.83
C GLY A 691 9.54 -10.54 9.05
N THR A 692 8.96 -9.53 9.70
CA THR A 692 7.52 -9.45 9.87
C THR A 692 6.89 -8.35 9.02
N LEU A 693 6.16 -8.75 7.97
CA LEU A 693 5.20 -7.88 7.30
C LEU A 693 4.13 -7.43 8.31
N ASN A 694 3.95 -6.10 8.46
CA ASN A 694 2.90 -5.46 9.26
C ASN A 694 2.75 -5.94 10.72
N ASP A 695 3.81 -6.45 11.34
CA ASP A 695 3.80 -6.67 12.78
C ASP A 695 3.92 -5.35 13.55
N ILE A 696 3.34 -5.34 14.73
CA ILE A 696 3.25 -4.21 15.65
C ILE A 696 4.68 -3.76 15.98
N SER A 697 5.20 -2.74 15.29
CA SER A 697 5.83 -1.57 15.93
C SER A 697 6.73 -0.67 15.04
N ASN A 698 6.84 0.58 15.52
CA ASN A 698 7.98 1.51 15.49
C ASN A 698 7.90 2.69 14.50
N GLY A 699 7.30 3.77 14.99
CA GLY A 699 7.82 5.11 14.70
C GLY A 699 8.92 5.47 15.70
N PHE A 700 9.72 6.47 15.39
CA PHE A 700 10.75 6.97 16.29
C PHE A 700 10.46 8.40 16.73
N THR A 701 10.87 8.72 17.95
CA THR A 701 11.15 10.09 18.39
C THR A 701 12.41 10.11 19.22
N SER A 702 13.24 11.13 19.00
CA SER A 702 14.27 11.56 19.95
C SER A 702 15.22 10.48 20.46
N GLY A 703 15.51 9.42 19.70
CA GLY A 703 16.48 8.38 20.08
C GLY A 703 15.89 7.01 20.41
N VAL A 704 14.56 6.84 20.37
CA VAL A 704 13.93 5.59 20.86
C VAL A 704 12.79 5.10 19.97
N ASP A 705 12.72 3.77 19.80
CA ASP A 705 11.56 3.05 19.27
C ASP A 705 10.29 3.40 20.08
N ASP A 706 9.27 3.95 19.41
CA ASP A 706 7.98 4.26 20.01
C ASP A 706 6.90 3.28 19.54
N LEU A 707 6.68 2.24 20.36
CA LEU A 707 5.65 1.20 20.21
C LEU A 707 4.22 1.75 20.27
N THR A 708 4.02 3.03 20.57
CA THR A 708 2.68 3.63 20.67
C THR A 708 2.22 4.25 19.36
N LYS A 709 3.03 4.30 18.31
CA LYS A 709 2.77 5.00 17.03
C LYS A 709 2.63 4.05 15.83
N ASP A 710 1.94 2.94 16.06
CA ASP A 710 1.78 1.88 15.06
C ASP A 710 0.99 2.32 13.82
N LYS A 711 1.33 1.70 12.70
CA LYS A 711 0.65 1.84 11.41
C LYS A 711 0.80 0.56 10.60
N ASP A 712 -0.20 0.26 9.77
CA ASP A 712 -0.05 -0.71 8.70
C ASP A 712 0.66 -0.01 7.53
N TRP A 713 1.67 -0.66 6.98
CA TRP A 713 2.26 -0.35 5.69
C TRP A 713 1.44 -1.06 4.61
N LEU A 714 0.89 -0.30 3.67
CA LEU A 714 0.04 -0.82 2.61
C LEU A 714 0.77 -0.72 1.27
N SER A 715 0.28 -1.41 0.25
CA SER A 715 0.75 -1.28 -1.13
C SER A 715 0.42 0.10 -1.71
N THR A 716 -0.64 0.75 -1.25
CA THR A 716 -1.03 2.10 -1.68
C THR A 716 -0.61 3.22 -0.75
N GLY A 717 -0.16 2.92 0.48
CA GLY A 717 0.12 3.96 1.47
C GLY A 717 0.24 3.42 2.89
N MET A 718 -0.51 4.02 3.82
CA MET A 718 -0.48 3.63 5.22
C MET A 718 -1.84 3.73 5.90
N LYS A 719 -2.02 3.00 7.00
CA LYS A 719 -3.15 3.19 7.92
C LYS A 719 -2.66 3.34 9.35
N CYS A 720 -3.05 4.41 10.04
CA CYS A 720 -2.71 4.59 11.45
C CYS A 720 -3.38 3.50 12.30
N ARG A 721 -2.63 2.89 13.22
CA ARG A 721 -3.09 1.85 14.16
C ARG A 721 -2.91 2.25 15.62
N SER A 722 -2.92 3.55 15.86
CA SER A 722 -2.51 4.17 17.12
C SER A 722 -3.44 5.32 17.47
N THR A 723 -3.62 5.60 18.76
CA THR A 723 -4.30 6.81 19.26
C THR A 723 -3.33 7.95 19.59
N ALA A 724 -2.03 7.76 19.36
CA ALA A 724 -1.00 8.71 19.76
C ALA A 724 -1.12 10.03 19.00
N ALA A 725 -1.10 11.14 19.73
CA ALA A 725 -1.20 12.48 19.19
C ALA A 725 -0.08 12.86 18.20
N GLY A 726 1.03 12.10 18.20
CA GLY A 726 2.13 12.27 17.24
C GLY A 726 1.78 11.92 15.80
N VAL A 727 0.91 10.93 15.60
CA VAL A 727 0.59 10.38 14.27
C VAL A 727 -0.90 10.19 14.03
N ASN A 728 -1.77 10.32 15.03
CA ASN A 728 -3.19 10.07 14.83
C ASN A 728 -4.10 10.79 15.83
N GLY A 729 -3.62 11.77 16.59
CA GLY A 729 -4.52 12.70 17.32
C GLY A 729 -5.49 13.42 16.37
N SER A 730 -6.59 13.96 16.90
CA SER A 730 -7.67 14.59 16.12
C SER A 730 -7.26 15.93 15.48
N GLN A 731 -6.41 15.89 14.46
CA GLN A 731 -5.79 17.04 13.77
C GLN A 731 -5.20 16.62 12.41
N THR A 732 -4.86 17.59 11.56
CA THR A 732 -4.18 17.32 10.28
C THR A 732 -2.68 17.05 10.49
N TYR A 733 -2.15 16.07 9.76
CA TYR A 733 -0.74 15.76 9.65
C TYR A 733 -0.27 15.92 8.21
N ALA A 734 0.94 16.45 8.03
CA ALA A 734 1.70 16.36 6.80
C ALA A 734 2.44 15.02 6.75
N VAL A 735 2.53 14.44 5.55
CA VAL A 735 3.28 13.21 5.27
C VAL A 735 4.15 13.40 4.06
N ILE A 736 5.43 13.07 4.20
CA ILE A 736 6.36 12.89 3.09
C ILE A 736 6.78 11.43 3.08
N ALA A 737 6.72 10.74 1.96
CA ALA A 737 7.04 9.32 1.88
C ALA A 737 7.96 9.01 0.70
N PHE A 738 8.75 7.94 0.85
CA PHE A 738 9.47 7.30 -0.25
C PHE A 738 9.07 5.83 -0.32
N GLY A 739 8.96 5.28 -1.52
CA GLY A 739 8.65 3.86 -1.68
C GLY A 739 8.45 3.42 -3.11
N THR A 740 8.08 2.16 -3.29
CA THR A 740 7.91 1.55 -4.61
C THR A 740 6.62 2.04 -5.28
N PRO A 741 6.62 2.30 -6.60
CA PRO A 741 5.41 2.67 -7.32
C PRO A 741 4.29 1.64 -7.14
N PHE A 742 3.05 2.09 -6.88
CA PHE A 742 1.93 1.17 -6.63
C PHE A 742 1.66 0.21 -7.81
N LYS A 743 1.93 0.65 -9.05
CA LYS A 743 1.82 -0.20 -10.25
C LYS A 743 2.54 -1.55 -10.10
N TYR A 744 3.65 -1.58 -9.37
CA TYR A 744 4.46 -2.78 -9.14
C TYR A 744 4.37 -3.31 -7.71
N ALA A 745 3.66 -2.61 -6.83
CA ALA A 745 3.57 -3.01 -5.44
C ALA A 745 2.77 -4.31 -5.27
N ARG A 746 3.19 -5.11 -4.30
CA ARG A 746 2.45 -6.25 -3.78
C ARG A 746 1.90 -5.94 -2.41
N ALA A 747 0.86 -6.68 -2.04
CA ALA A 747 0.25 -6.49 -0.74
C ALA A 747 1.25 -6.78 0.37
N ARG A 748 1.18 -5.98 1.44
CA ARG A 748 2.07 -6.07 2.59
C ARG A 748 1.39 -6.68 3.82
#